data_AF-A0A534DL93-F1
#
_entry.id   AF-A0A534DL93-F1
#
_cell.length_a   1.000
_cell.length_b   1.000
_cell.length_c   1.000
_cell.angle_alpha   90.00
_cell.angle_beta   90.00
_cell.angle_gamma   90.00
#
_symmetry.space_group_name_H-M   'P 1'
#
loop_
_entity.id
_entity.type
_entity.pdbx_description
1 polymer ?
#
loop_
_entity_poly.entity_id
_entity_poly.type
_entity_poly.pdbx_seq_one_letter_code
_entity_poly.pdbx_strand_id
1 'polypeptide(L)'
;MKFGGTSVSTLANWTNIARVAAARSAGGARVLIVHSALTGITDRLERLLDAATGEAQEQELRAIEERHRGLACELGVTLGDEIERELAELRQIAASIARAGEVSDRTRAHVLAAGELMATHIGVRFLRSRGLEAAWADARTMLRAEERHSASAKASVLSAVCGFVPDAALEERLRGLAPVIVTQGFIASDEDGNTVLLGRGGSDTSAAYLAAKLRAQRLEIWTDVPGMFSANPRATPTARLLRALHYDEAQEIATSGAKVLHPRCILPARQYHIPLHVYATQAPDLEGTVLSAESEGGAQVKAVCSRKGITLISLESPGMWHQVGFLADAFQVFKQHGMSVDLVSTSETNVTVSLDPAANSLDNTRLAALVADLSRLCRVQVIGPCASVSLVGRNIRAILHQLGGAFEFFEEQKIHLVSQAANDLNFTFVVDEDQGDRLVEQLHELLIRPVPGDKVLGPTWQQLFSQPRDPAGGSVPWWRSKRTQLLEALGEHEAAFVYDLEAVRAAARSLRALGSLARVHYSMKANPHPQLLRTLRAEGIEFECVSRGEVERVLELFPDLDRERILYTPNFAPRAEVAWALSAGVRVTVDNSYVLTSWPQLFRAHEIFVRVDSGVGRGHHTHVRTAGTRSKFGVPIAELPEVARRAHDAGARVVGLQAHVGSGVFDVTSWEHTARLLAAAAPGFAQLRVIDVGGGLGVPESPDQPGVDLARLDTLLLAVRAEHPQLEVWLEPGRYLVAAAGVLLARVTQLKAKGGVRFVGVATGMNSLIRPALYGAYHEIANLTRADEPATELVNIVGPICESADVLGHDRLLPATREGDVLLIANAGAYGHAMSSQYNLRAPAAELFV
;
A
#
# COMPACT_ATOMS: atom_id res chain seq x y z
N MET A 1 -19.83 13.55 -20.26
CA MET A 1 -18.71 12.60 -20.18
C MET A 1 -17.42 13.36 -20.36
N LYS A 2 -16.43 13.21 -19.48
CA LYS A 2 -15.12 13.83 -19.59
C LYS A 2 -14.05 12.77 -19.83
N PHE A 3 -13.13 13.00 -20.76
CA PHE A 3 -11.96 12.14 -20.98
C PHE A 3 -10.66 12.91 -20.76
N GLY A 4 -9.72 12.34 -20.01
CA GLY A 4 -8.37 12.89 -19.85
C GLY A 4 -7.48 12.66 -21.08
N GLY A 5 -6.30 13.30 -21.12
CA GLY A 5 -5.38 13.20 -22.26
C GLY A 5 -4.95 11.77 -22.61
N THR A 6 -4.73 10.92 -21.61
CA THR A 6 -4.42 9.49 -21.80
C THR A 6 -5.55 8.73 -22.46
N SER A 7 -6.80 9.12 -22.17
CA SER A 7 -8.00 8.49 -22.70
C SER A 7 -8.27 8.85 -24.16
N VAL A 8 -7.76 9.98 -24.67
CA VAL A 8 -8.01 10.41 -26.07
C VAL A 8 -6.81 10.23 -26.99
N SER A 9 -5.80 9.48 -26.54
CA SER A 9 -4.49 9.41 -27.20
C SER A 9 -4.24 8.17 -28.07
N THR A 10 -5.18 7.21 -28.14
CA THR A 10 -4.99 5.94 -28.86
C THR A 10 -6.29 5.48 -29.53
N LEU A 11 -6.19 4.67 -30.60
CA LEU A 11 -7.35 4.08 -31.28
C LEU A 11 -8.16 3.15 -30.37
N ALA A 12 -7.48 2.37 -29.52
CA ALA A 12 -8.15 1.46 -28.59
C ALA A 12 -9.10 2.22 -27.66
N ASN A 13 -8.63 3.34 -27.09
CA ASN A 13 -9.45 4.15 -26.21
C ASN A 13 -10.56 4.88 -26.98
N TRP A 14 -10.28 5.43 -28.17
CA TRP A 14 -11.32 6.04 -29.00
C TRP A 14 -12.40 5.05 -29.43
N THR A 15 -12.05 3.79 -29.67
CA THR A 15 -13.02 2.72 -29.94
C THR A 15 -13.92 2.48 -28.72
N ASN A 16 -13.35 2.48 -27.51
CA ASN A 16 -14.14 2.42 -26.26
C ASN A 16 -15.02 3.66 -26.08
N ILE A 17 -14.51 4.87 -26.35
CA ILE A 17 -15.26 6.13 -26.29
C ILE A 17 -16.48 6.07 -27.22
N ALA A 18 -16.29 5.66 -28.47
CA ALA A 18 -17.36 5.52 -29.44
C ALA A 18 -18.42 4.50 -28.98
N ARG A 19 -17.99 3.34 -28.47
CA ARG A 19 -18.89 2.30 -27.94
C ARG A 19 -19.74 2.82 -26.78
N VAL A 20 -19.11 3.50 -25.82
CA VAL A 20 -19.82 4.04 -24.65
C VAL A 20 -20.77 5.15 -25.07
N ALA A 21 -20.32 6.11 -25.89
CA ALA A 21 -21.17 7.20 -26.40
C ALA A 21 -22.39 6.67 -27.17
N ALA A 22 -22.19 5.65 -28.02
CA ALA A 22 -23.28 4.96 -28.73
C ALA A 22 -24.27 4.32 -27.76
N ALA A 23 -23.78 3.59 -26.75
CA ALA A 23 -24.64 2.92 -25.77
C ALA A 23 -25.48 3.93 -24.94
N ARG A 24 -24.89 5.07 -24.54
CA ARG A 24 -25.64 6.13 -23.83
C ARG A 24 -26.70 6.78 -24.72
N SER A 25 -26.33 7.08 -25.97
CA SER A 25 -27.24 7.67 -26.96
C SER A 25 -28.42 6.74 -27.27
N ALA A 26 -28.17 5.45 -27.47
CA ALA A 26 -29.20 4.43 -27.68
C ALA A 26 -30.14 4.27 -26.48
N GLY A 27 -29.65 4.54 -25.26
CA GLY A 27 -30.47 4.59 -24.04
C GLY A 27 -31.33 5.86 -23.91
N GLY A 28 -31.37 6.72 -24.92
CA GLY A 28 -32.16 7.96 -24.93
C GLY A 28 -31.48 9.17 -24.31
N ALA A 29 -30.21 9.06 -23.88
CA ALA A 29 -29.46 10.18 -23.32
C ALA A 29 -28.78 11.01 -24.41
N ARG A 30 -28.77 12.34 -24.27
CA ARG A 30 -27.91 13.21 -25.09
C ARG A 30 -26.53 13.30 -24.46
N VAL A 31 -25.49 13.11 -25.26
CA VAL A 31 -24.12 12.93 -24.77
C VAL A 31 -23.28 14.15 -25.10
N LEU A 32 -22.82 14.88 -24.08
CA LEU A 32 -21.77 15.88 -24.22
C LEU A 32 -20.43 15.27 -23.79
N ILE A 33 -19.48 15.20 -24.71
CA ILE A 33 -18.11 14.73 -24.52
C ILE A 33 -17.21 15.95 -24.37
N VAL A 34 -16.61 16.09 -23.20
CA VAL A 34 -15.57 17.07 -22.89
C VAL A 34 -14.25 16.32 -22.85
N HIS A 35 -13.19 16.79 -23.52
CA HIS A 35 -11.90 16.14 -23.32
C HIS A 35 -10.70 17.08 -23.40
N SER A 36 -9.62 16.64 -22.77
CA SER A 36 -8.34 17.34 -22.74
C SER A 36 -7.59 17.21 -24.07
N ALA A 37 -6.48 17.94 -24.19
CA ALA A 37 -5.46 17.72 -25.22
C ALA A 37 -4.87 16.30 -25.12
N LEU A 38 -4.21 15.84 -26.18
CA LEU A 38 -3.52 14.55 -26.18
C LEU A 38 -2.41 14.53 -25.12
N THR A 39 -2.07 13.34 -24.60
CA THR A 39 -1.04 13.18 -23.56
C THR A 39 0.27 13.85 -23.97
N GLY A 40 0.79 14.72 -23.10
CA GLY A 40 2.04 15.44 -23.29
C GLY A 40 1.97 16.68 -24.18
N ILE A 41 0.84 16.97 -24.84
CA ILE A 41 0.73 18.15 -25.72
C ILE A 41 0.76 19.46 -24.94
N THR A 42 0.03 19.55 -23.82
CA THR A 42 0.04 20.77 -22.99
C THR A 42 1.45 21.08 -22.48
N ASP A 43 2.20 20.08 -22.01
CA ASP A 43 3.58 20.27 -21.54
C ASP A 43 4.51 20.71 -22.68
N ARG A 44 4.30 20.19 -23.90
CA ARG A 44 5.05 20.63 -25.10
C ARG A 44 4.72 22.06 -25.49
N LEU A 45 3.44 22.45 -25.39
CA LEU A 45 3.01 23.82 -25.62
C LEU A 45 3.59 24.78 -24.57
N GLU A 46 3.74 24.37 -23.31
CA GLU A 46 4.48 25.14 -22.31
C GLU A 46 5.96 25.25 -22.67
N ARG A 47 6.62 24.14 -23.03
CA ARG A 47 8.03 24.17 -23.48
C ARG A 47 8.25 25.02 -24.73
N LEU A 48 7.29 25.05 -25.65
CA LEU A 48 7.31 25.91 -26.83
C LEU A 48 7.36 27.40 -26.44
N LEU A 49 6.62 27.79 -25.41
CA LEU A 49 6.62 29.16 -24.89
C LEU A 49 7.90 29.52 -24.13
N ASP A 50 8.48 28.55 -23.43
CA ASP A 50 9.67 28.76 -22.59
C ASP A 50 10.99 28.53 -23.36
N ALA A 51 10.94 28.06 -24.60
CA ALA A 51 12.11 27.76 -25.43
C ALA A 51 12.92 29.02 -25.78
N ALA A 52 14.23 28.97 -25.49
CA ALA A 52 15.15 30.10 -25.65
C ALA A 52 15.63 30.35 -27.10
N THR A 53 15.45 29.40 -28.01
CA THR A 53 15.95 29.47 -29.39
C THR A 53 14.89 29.05 -30.40
N GLY A 54 14.96 29.60 -31.62
CA GLY A 54 14.03 29.24 -32.71
C GLY A 54 14.11 27.76 -33.13
N GLU A 55 15.28 27.12 -32.97
CA GLU A 55 15.45 25.69 -33.26
C GLU A 55 14.71 24.81 -32.25
N ALA A 56 14.78 25.14 -30.96
CA ALA A 56 14.04 24.42 -29.91
C ALA A 56 12.52 24.59 -30.08
N GLN A 57 12.06 25.77 -30.49
CA GLN A 57 10.64 26.02 -30.80
C GLN A 57 10.16 25.19 -32.00
N GLU A 58 10.94 25.14 -33.07
CA GLU A 58 10.63 24.33 -34.26
C GLU A 58 10.56 22.84 -33.93
N GLN A 59 11.46 22.35 -33.05
CA GLN A 59 11.43 20.96 -32.59
C GLN A 59 10.14 20.62 -31.84
N GLU A 60 9.69 21.48 -30.91
CA GLU A 60 8.45 21.24 -30.18
C GLU A 60 7.22 21.37 -31.09
N LEU A 61 7.20 22.31 -32.05
CA LEU A 61 6.14 22.43 -33.06
C LEU A 61 6.00 21.16 -33.90
N ARG A 62 7.11 20.62 -34.39
CA ARG A 62 7.11 19.35 -35.15
C ARG A 62 6.59 18.19 -34.31
N ALA A 63 7.03 18.07 -33.06
CA ALA A 63 6.57 17.01 -32.18
C ALA A 63 5.06 17.11 -31.88
N ILE A 64 4.54 18.32 -31.72
CA ILE A 64 3.09 18.57 -31.57
C ILE A 64 2.36 18.14 -32.84
N GLU A 65 2.81 18.58 -34.00
CA GLU A 65 2.21 18.25 -35.29
C GLU A 65 2.21 16.72 -35.54
N GLU A 66 3.38 16.09 -35.47
CA GLU A 66 3.55 14.63 -35.66
C GLU A 66 2.63 13.82 -34.76
N ARG A 67 2.45 14.24 -33.51
CA ARG A 67 1.56 13.55 -32.57
C ARG A 67 0.10 13.62 -32.99
N HIS A 68 -0.38 14.77 -33.44
CA HIS A 68 -1.76 14.93 -33.93
C HIS A 68 -1.96 14.21 -35.27
N ARG A 69 -0.99 14.29 -36.19
CA ARG A 69 -1.05 13.58 -37.47
C ARG A 69 -1.02 12.07 -37.28
N GLY A 70 -0.17 11.58 -36.39
CA GLY A 70 -0.07 10.17 -36.03
C GLY A 70 -1.39 9.61 -35.50
N LEU A 71 -2.06 10.32 -34.58
CA LEU A 71 -3.36 9.91 -34.07
C LEU A 71 -4.44 9.92 -35.17
N ALA A 72 -4.51 10.99 -35.98
CA ALA A 72 -5.48 11.06 -37.07
C ALA A 72 -5.32 9.87 -38.06
N CYS A 73 -4.07 9.52 -38.38
CA CYS A 73 -3.74 8.35 -39.20
C CYS A 73 -4.19 7.04 -38.53
N GLU A 74 -3.87 6.84 -37.25
CA GLU A 74 -4.27 5.65 -36.47
C GLU A 74 -5.81 5.49 -36.43
N LEU A 75 -6.53 6.61 -36.32
CA LEU A 75 -7.99 6.66 -36.31
C LEU A 75 -8.62 6.53 -37.71
N GLY A 76 -7.82 6.57 -38.78
CA GLY A 76 -8.30 6.53 -40.16
C GLY A 76 -9.10 7.76 -40.56
N VAL A 77 -8.79 8.93 -40.00
CA VAL A 77 -9.47 10.21 -40.30
C VAL A 77 -8.49 11.22 -40.90
N THR A 78 -8.99 12.09 -41.78
CA THR A 78 -8.18 13.17 -42.34
C THR A 78 -8.02 14.31 -41.32
N LEU A 79 -6.81 14.86 -41.26
CA LEU A 79 -6.62 16.23 -40.77
C LEU A 79 -7.34 17.13 -41.76
N GLY A 80 -7.95 18.19 -41.27
CA GLY A 80 -8.79 19.06 -42.08
C GLY A 80 -8.54 20.48 -41.68
N ASP A 81 -9.13 21.39 -42.44
CA ASP A 81 -8.70 22.78 -42.53
C ASP A 81 -8.63 23.50 -41.18
N GLU A 82 -9.47 23.12 -40.21
CA GLU A 82 -9.46 23.67 -38.87
C GLU A 82 -8.15 23.37 -38.13
N ILE A 83 -7.65 22.12 -38.20
CA ILE A 83 -6.41 21.72 -37.52
C ILE A 83 -5.19 22.34 -38.21
N GLU A 84 -5.19 22.39 -39.54
CA GLU A 84 -4.11 23.02 -40.30
C GLU A 84 -4.00 24.51 -39.99
N ARG A 85 -5.14 25.20 -39.81
CA ARG A 85 -5.19 26.59 -39.38
C ARG A 85 -4.64 26.79 -37.96
N GLU A 86 -5.01 25.95 -37.00
CA GLU A 86 -4.46 26.00 -35.64
C GLU A 86 -2.94 25.79 -35.64
N LEU A 87 -2.43 24.83 -36.42
CA LEU A 87 -0.99 24.60 -36.58
C LEU A 87 -0.29 25.79 -37.25
N ALA A 88 -0.90 26.42 -38.25
CA ALA A 88 -0.34 27.61 -38.89
C ALA A 88 -0.27 28.79 -37.92
N GLU A 89 -1.31 28.99 -37.09
CA GLU A 89 -1.36 30.03 -36.08
C GLU A 89 -0.33 29.82 -34.97
N LEU A 90 -0.17 28.58 -34.48
CA LEU A 90 0.89 28.23 -33.53
C LEU A 90 2.29 28.58 -34.05
N ARG A 91 2.57 28.32 -35.34
CA ARG A 91 3.85 28.70 -35.96
C ARG A 91 4.05 30.21 -36.03
N GLN A 92 2.99 30.97 -36.33
CA GLN A 92 3.06 32.44 -36.36
C GLN A 92 3.32 33.04 -34.98
N ILE A 93 2.67 32.48 -33.94
CA ILE A 93 2.85 32.92 -32.56
C ILE A 93 4.26 32.59 -32.07
N ALA A 94 4.74 31.36 -32.30
CA ALA A 94 6.10 30.96 -31.94
C ALA A 94 7.15 31.89 -32.59
N ALA A 95 7.01 32.18 -33.89
CA ALA A 95 7.89 33.11 -34.60
C ALA A 95 7.82 34.56 -34.08
N SER A 96 6.70 34.95 -33.47
CA SER A 96 6.55 36.27 -32.83
C SER A 96 7.20 36.29 -31.45
N ILE A 97 7.07 35.23 -30.66
CA ILE A 97 7.73 35.06 -29.36
C ILE A 97 9.26 35.07 -29.52
N ALA A 98 9.79 34.36 -30.52
CA ALA A 98 11.22 34.35 -30.85
C ALA A 98 11.81 35.75 -31.09
N ARG A 99 10.98 36.69 -31.59
CA ARG A 99 11.38 38.08 -31.89
C ARG A 99 11.21 39.01 -30.70
N ALA A 100 10.16 38.82 -29.91
CA ALA A 100 9.80 39.71 -28.80
C ALA A 100 10.54 39.38 -27.50
N GLY A 101 10.91 38.13 -27.26
CA GLY A 101 11.59 37.68 -26.03
C GLY A 101 10.71 37.65 -24.77
N GLU A 102 9.45 38.06 -24.87
CA GLU A 102 8.48 38.07 -23.78
C GLU A 102 7.16 37.40 -24.20
N VAL A 103 6.53 36.69 -23.27
CA VAL A 103 5.24 35.99 -23.49
C VAL A 103 4.21 36.53 -22.50
N SER A 104 3.16 37.16 -23.02
CA SER A 104 2.03 37.59 -22.19
C SER A 104 1.20 36.40 -21.70
N ASP A 105 0.54 36.52 -20.54
CA ASP A 105 -0.36 35.48 -20.02
C ASP A 105 -1.51 35.17 -21.00
N ARG A 106 -1.98 36.17 -21.77
CA ARG A 106 -3.01 35.98 -22.82
C ARG A 106 -2.49 35.16 -23.98
N THR A 107 -1.27 35.42 -24.45
CA THR A 107 -0.62 34.60 -25.49
C THR A 107 -0.43 33.17 -24.99
N ARG A 108 -0.02 33.00 -23.73
CA ARG A 108 0.11 31.68 -23.10
C ARG A 108 -1.24 30.94 -23.05
N ALA A 109 -2.33 31.61 -22.68
CA ALA A 109 -3.67 31.02 -22.71
C ALA A 109 -4.09 30.54 -24.10
N HIS A 110 -3.84 31.37 -25.11
CA HIS A 110 -4.18 31.04 -26.49
C HIS A 110 -3.39 29.84 -27.03
N VAL A 111 -2.07 29.81 -26.80
CA VAL A 111 -1.20 28.70 -27.24
C VAL A 111 -1.60 27.39 -26.56
N LEU A 112 -1.88 27.40 -25.25
CA LEU A 112 -2.27 26.20 -24.52
C LEU A 112 -3.64 25.66 -24.96
N ALA A 113 -4.57 26.54 -25.34
CA ALA A 113 -5.90 26.16 -25.82
C ALA A 113 -5.87 25.37 -27.14
N ALA A 114 -4.88 25.62 -28.00
CA ALA A 114 -4.75 24.96 -29.30
C ALA A 114 -4.68 23.43 -29.19
N GLY A 115 -4.08 22.90 -28.11
CA GLY A 115 -4.00 21.47 -27.87
C GLY A 115 -5.36 20.78 -27.75
N GLU A 116 -6.35 21.45 -27.16
CA GLU A 116 -7.70 20.91 -26.99
C GLU A 116 -8.56 21.13 -28.22
N LEU A 117 -8.41 22.29 -28.88
CA LEU A 117 -9.07 22.58 -30.15
C LEU A 117 -8.71 21.51 -31.19
N MET A 118 -7.41 21.25 -31.41
CA MET A 118 -6.96 20.24 -32.36
C MET A 118 -7.43 18.83 -31.99
N ALA A 119 -7.28 18.43 -30.73
CA ALA A 119 -7.67 17.09 -30.28
C ALA A 119 -9.18 16.84 -30.46
N THR A 120 -10.02 17.82 -30.14
CA THR A 120 -11.49 17.68 -30.25
C THR A 120 -11.99 17.63 -31.69
N HIS A 121 -11.32 18.31 -32.61
CA HIS A 121 -11.59 18.18 -34.05
C HIS A 121 -11.27 16.78 -34.59
N ILE A 122 -10.18 16.15 -34.13
CA ILE A 122 -9.88 14.75 -34.48
C ILE A 122 -10.96 13.82 -33.92
N GLY A 123 -11.31 14.01 -32.65
CA GLY A 123 -12.29 13.18 -31.94
C GLY A 123 -13.67 13.16 -32.58
N VAL A 124 -14.24 14.33 -32.91
CA VAL A 124 -15.56 14.41 -33.55
C VAL A 124 -15.58 13.73 -34.92
N ARG A 125 -14.49 13.80 -35.69
CA ARG A 125 -14.39 13.14 -37.00
C ARG A 125 -14.36 11.63 -36.87
N PHE A 126 -13.65 11.10 -35.88
CA PHE A 126 -13.63 9.67 -35.61
C PHE A 126 -15.02 9.16 -35.18
N LEU A 127 -15.75 9.89 -34.34
CA LEU A 127 -17.10 9.50 -33.97
C LEU A 127 -18.03 9.46 -35.20
N ARG A 128 -17.93 10.45 -36.09
CA ARG A 128 -18.67 10.47 -37.37
C ARG A 128 -18.29 9.30 -38.28
N SER A 129 -17.00 8.95 -38.39
CA SER A 129 -16.56 7.82 -39.22
C SER A 129 -17.03 6.47 -38.68
N ARG A 130 -17.37 6.39 -37.38
CA ARG A 130 -18.03 5.24 -36.75
C ARG A 130 -19.56 5.27 -36.79
N GLY A 131 -20.15 6.20 -37.55
CA GLY A 131 -21.60 6.27 -37.78
C GLY A 131 -22.40 6.99 -36.69
N LEU A 132 -21.74 7.70 -35.77
CA LEU A 132 -22.44 8.52 -34.76
C LEU A 132 -22.80 9.89 -35.33
N GLU A 133 -24.04 10.32 -35.10
CA GLU A 133 -24.46 11.72 -35.30
C GLU A 133 -23.80 12.62 -34.25
N ALA A 134 -22.60 13.10 -34.58
CA ALA A 134 -21.78 13.92 -33.69
C ALA A 134 -21.57 15.35 -34.23
N ALA A 135 -21.64 16.35 -33.35
CA ALA A 135 -21.32 17.75 -33.63
C ALA A 135 -20.15 18.24 -32.77
N TRP A 136 -19.44 19.24 -33.25
CA TRP A 136 -18.38 19.92 -32.49
C TRP A 136 -18.91 21.26 -31.97
N ALA A 137 -18.59 21.63 -30.74
CA ALA A 137 -18.94 22.90 -30.13
C ALA A 137 -17.75 23.51 -29.39
N ASP A 138 -17.57 24.82 -29.52
CA ASP A 138 -16.47 25.55 -28.87
C ASP A 138 -16.82 25.88 -27.41
N ALA A 139 -16.03 25.38 -26.46
CA ALA A 139 -16.21 25.58 -25.02
C ALA A 139 -16.16 27.06 -24.62
N ARG A 140 -15.41 27.90 -25.34
CA ARG A 140 -15.33 29.36 -25.10
C ARG A 140 -16.66 30.07 -25.34
N THR A 141 -17.56 29.46 -26.12
CA THR A 141 -18.93 29.99 -26.34
C THR A 141 -19.94 29.48 -25.30
N MET A 142 -19.52 28.61 -24.38
CA MET A 142 -20.36 27.95 -23.37
C MET A 142 -19.91 28.27 -21.93
N LEU A 143 -18.62 28.52 -21.75
CA LEU A 143 -18.00 28.83 -20.47
C LEU A 143 -17.43 30.24 -20.52
N ARG A 144 -17.99 31.12 -19.68
CA ARG A 144 -17.55 32.51 -19.49
C ARG A 144 -16.97 32.67 -18.09
N ALA A 145 -15.77 33.21 -17.99
CA ALA A 145 -15.09 33.48 -16.74
C ALA A 145 -15.75 34.66 -16.00
N GLU A 146 -15.82 34.56 -14.68
CA GLU A 146 -16.32 35.60 -13.79
C GLU A 146 -15.19 36.52 -13.33
N GLU A 147 -15.48 37.81 -13.18
CA GLU A 147 -14.54 38.77 -12.60
C GLU A 147 -14.41 38.56 -11.08
N ARG A 148 -13.18 38.35 -10.60
CA ARG A 148 -12.89 38.14 -9.18
C ARG A 148 -11.98 39.24 -8.64
N HIS A 149 -12.53 40.08 -7.77
CA HIS A 149 -11.83 41.20 -7.11
C HIS A 149 -10.54 40.80 -6.36
N SER A 150 -10.45 39.57 -5.87
CA SER A 150 -9.29 39.07 -5.10
C SER A 150 -8.28 38.28 -5.93
N ALA A 151 -8.53 38.05 -7.22
CA ALA A 151 -7.63 37.29 -8.09
C ALA A 151 -6.55 38.20 -8.69
N SER A 152 -5.32 37.70 -8.81
CA SER A 152 -4.28 38.41 -9.57
C SER A 152 -4.61 38.39 -11.07
N ALA A 153 -4.09 39.37 -11.83
CA ALA A 153 -4.28 39.42 -13.28
C ALA A 153 -3.91 38.10 -13.98
N LYS A 154 -2.82 37.46 -13.55
CA LYS A 154 -2.39 36.14 -14.02
C LYS A 154 -3.41 35.05 -13.70
N ALA A 155 -3.94 35.02 -12.48
CA ALA A 155 -4.94 34.04 -12.08
C ALA A 155 -6.26 34.21 -12.85
N SER A 156 -6.64 35.43 -13.20
CA SER A 156 -7.83 35.71 -14.01
C SER A 156 -7.72 35.17 -15.45
N VAL A 157 -6.50 35.00 -15.97
CA VAL A 157 -6.27 34.49 -17.34
C VAL A 157 -5.92 32.99 -17.35
N LEU A 158 -5.07 32.52 -16.45
CA LEU A 158 -4.52 31.15 -16.48
C LEU A 158 -5.18 30.18 -15.49
N SER A 159 -6.02 30.69 -14.57
CA SER A 159 -6.73 29.90 -13.56
C SER A 159 -8.12 30.50 -13.26
N ALA A 160 -8.83 30.82 -14.33
CA ALA A 160 -10.16 31.41 -14.30
C ALA A 160 -11.19 30.49 -13.64
N VAL A 161 -12.29 31.10 -13.20
CA VAL A 161 -13.47 30.45 -12.64
C VAL A 161 -14.66 30.91 -13.47
N CYS A 162 -15.54 29.99 -13.85
CA CYS A 162 -16.74 30.31 -14.62
C CYS A 162 -17.99 30.12 -13.78
N GLY A 163 -19.02 30.89 -14.08
CA GLY A 163 -20.35 30.69 -13.54
C GLY A 163 -21.00 29.44 -14.11
N PHE A 164 -21.62 28.64 -13.24
CA PHE A 164 -22.18 27.33 -13.59
C PHE A 164 -23.68 27.22 -13.25
N VAL A 165 -24.37 28.37 -13.18
CA VAL A 165 -25.83 28.44 -13.05
C VAL A 165 -26.50 27.81 -14.29
N PRO A 166 -27.59 27.03 -14.12
CA PRO A 166 -28.39 26.48 -15.20
C PRO A 166 -28.72 27.50 -16.30
N ASP A 167 -28.53 27.11 -17.55
CA ASP A 167 -28.66 27.96 -18.72
C ASP A 167 -29.55 27.28 -19.76
N ALA A 168 -30.84 27.67 -19.77
CA ALA A 168 -31.84 27.10 -20.67
C ALA A 168 -31.58 27.45 -22.16
N ALA A 169 -30.96 28.60 -22.44
CA ALA A 169 -30.63 29.00 -23.80
C ALA A 169 -29.50 28.15 -24.36
N LEU A 170 -28.49 27.86 -23.53
CA LEU A 170 -27.43 26.91 -23.88
C LEU A 170 -27.99 25.49 -24.10
N GLU A 171 -28.89 25.04 -23.23
CA GLU A 171 -29.54 23.73 -23.36
C GLU A 171 -30.26 23.57 -24.71
N GLU A 172 -31.06 24.56 -25.10
CA GLU A 172 -31.79 24.54 -26.38
C GLU A 172 -30.84 24.64 -27.58
N ARG A 173 -29.80 25.48 -27.50
CA ARG A 173 -28.78 25.58 -28.56
C ARG A 173 -28.08 24.24 -28.81
N LEU A 174 -27.68 23.53 -27.76
CA LEU A 174 -27.03 22.22 -27.89
C LEU A 174 -28.02 21.15 -28.35
N ARG A 175 -29.29 21.24 -27.95
CA ARG A 175 -30.35 20.34 -28.40
C ARG A 175 -30.56 20.40 -29.92
N GLY A 176 -30.35 21.55 -30.53
CA GLY A 176 -30.44 21.75 -31.98
C GLY A 176 -29.25 21.22 -32.81
N LEU A 177 -28.13 20.80 -32.19
CA LEU A 177 -26.92 20.39 -32.92
C LEU A 177 -26.93 18.90 -33.31
N ALA A 178 -26.68 18.01 -32.36
CA ALA A 178 -26.62 16.57 -32.57
C ALA A 178 -26.83 15.82 -31.24
N PRO A 179 -27.21 14.53 -31.26
CA PRO A 179 -27.32 13.70 -30.05
C PRO A 179 -26.00 13.57 -29.29
N VAL A 180 -24.87 13.53 -30.02
CA VAL A 180 -23.51 13.52 -29.44
C VAL A 180 -22.80 14.82 -29.77
N ILE A 181 -22.24 15.49 -28.77
CA ILE A 181 -21.51 16.76 -28.95
C ILE A 181 -20.11 16.59 -28.36
N VAL A 182 -19.08 17.00 -29.08
CA VAL A 182 -17.68 17.01 -28.64
C VAL A 182 -17.24 18.45 -28.41
N THR A 183 -16.64 18.71 -27.25
CA THR A 183 -16.13 20.03 -26.86
C THR A 183 -14.87 19.92 -26.01
N GLN A 184 -14.20 21.05 -25.80
CA GLN A 184 -12.92 21.15 -25.10
C GLN A 184 -13.13 21.19 -23.58
N GLY A 185 -12.18 20.62 -22.84
CA GLY A 185 -11.98 20.97 -21.44
C GLY A 185 -11.05 22.18 -21.29
N PHE A 186 -10.74 22.58 -20.05
CA PHE A 186 -9.69 23.55 -19.63
C PHE A 186 -9.80 24.99 -20.15
N ILE A 187 -10.45 25.24 -21.28
CA ILE A 187 -10.57 26.56 -21.90
C ILE A 187 -11.97 27.18 -21.67
N ALA A 188 -11.99 28.51 -21.61
CA ALA A 188 -13.18 29.35 -21.50
C ALA A 188 -12.92 30.70 -22.18
N SER A 189 -13.90 31.62 -22.18
CA SER A 189 -13.69 33.01 -22.57
C SER A 189 -13.83 33.97 -21.39
N ASP A 190 -13.19 35.13 -21.45
CA ASP A 190 -13.54 36.29 -20.61
C ASP A 190 -14.78 37.03 -21.17
N GLU A 191 -15.13 38.18 -20.59
CA GLU A 191 -16.27 39.02 -21.02
C GLU A 191 -16.07 39.61 -22.42
N ASP A 192 -14.82 39.93 -22.77
CA ASP A 192 -14.42 40.47 -24.07
C ASP A 192 -14.32 39.38 -25.16
N GLY A 193 -14.47 38.10 -24.78
CA GLY A 193 -14.39 36.95 -25.69
C GLY A 193 -12.97 36.43 -25.92
N ASN A 194 -11.98 36.88 -25.15
CA ASN A 194 -10.61 36.35 -25.21
C ASN A 194 -10.52 34.98 -24.53
N THR A 195 -9.63 34.12 -25.03
CA THR A 195 -9.37 32.81 -24.43
C THR A 195 -8.74 32.93 -23.05
N VAL A 196 -9.31 32.22 -22.07
CA VAL A 196 -8.76 32.04 -20.72
C VAL A 196 -8.73 30.55 -20.36
N LEU A 197 -7.88 30.18 -19.40
CA LEU A 197 -7.72 28.81 -18.93
C LEU A 197 -8.28 28.65 -17.52
N LEU A 198 -8.80 27.47 -17.21
CA LEU A 198 -9.33 27.12 -15.89
C LEU A 198 -8.27 26.60 -14.92
N GLY A 199 -7.01 26.51 -15.33
CA GLY A 199 -5.89 26.02 -14.52
C GLY A 199 -5.87 24.50 -14.37
N ARG A 200 -5.11 23.99 -13.39
CA ARG A 200 -4.98 22.54 -13.14
C ARG A 200 -6.34 21.88 -12.93
N GLY A 201 -6.52 20.70 -13.54
CA GLY A 201 -7.80 19.99 -13.55
C GLY A 201 -8.92 20.72 -14.29
N GLY A 202 -8.57 21.65 -15.17
CA GLY A 202 -9.54 22.48 -15.88
C GLY A 202 -10.51 21.67 -16.72
N SER A 203 -10.12 20.53 -17.30
CA SER A 203 -11.04 19.69 -18.07
C SER A 203 -12.11 19.00 -17.21
N ASP A 204 -11.76 18.52 -16.00
CA ASP A 204 -12.76 17.99 -15.04
C ASP A 204 -13.73 19.11 -14.62
N THR A 205 -13.16 20.28 -14.33
CA THR A 205 -13.91 21.47 -13.91
C THR A 205 -14.86 21.96 -15.02
N SER A 206 -14.40 21.95 -16.29
CA SER A 206 -15.22 22.32 -17.46
C SER A 206 -16.43 21.40 -17.58
N ALA A 207 -16.21 20.09 -17.44
CA ALA A 207 -17.28 19.11 -17.53
C ALA A 207 -18.31 19.27 -16.40
N ALA A 208 -17.86 19.61 -15.19
CA ALA A 208 -18.76 19.91 -14.08
C ALA A 208 -19.56 21.21 -14.28
N TYR A 209 -18.93 22.28 -14.78
CA TYR A 209 -19.63 23.52 -15.11
C TYR A 209 -20.69 23.30 -16.20
N LEU A 210 -20.33 22.60 -17.28
CA LEU A 210 -21.27 22.27 -18.35
C LEU A 210 -22.39 21.34 -17.85
N ALA A 211 -22.08 20.35 -17.02
CA ALA A 211 -23.09 19.48 -16.42
C ALA A 211 -24.12 20.28 -15.58
N ALA A 212 -23.64 21.22 -14.76
CA ALA A 212 -24.51 22.10 -13.97
C ALA A 212 -25.36 23.03 -14.85
N LYS A 213 -24.73 23.69 -15.84
CA LYS A 213 -25.44 24.55 -16.81
C LYS A 213 -26.55 23.82 -17.55
N LEU A 214 -26.31 22.56 -17.92
CA LEU A 214 -27.24 21.73 -18.69
C LEU A 214 -28.20 20.91 -17.84
N ARG A 215 -28.12 21.01 -16.49
CA ARG A 215 -28.89 20.16 -15.56
C ARG A 215 -28.76 18.68 -15.93
N ALA A 216 -27.52 18.25 -16.19
CA ALA A 216 -27.24 16.91 -16.66
C ALA A 216 -27.72 15.85 -15.65
N GLN A 217 -28.22 14.72 -16.17
CA GLN A 217 -28.65 13.60 -15.33
C GLN A 217 -27.50 13.00 -14.52
N ARG A 218 -26.29 12.99 -15.08
CA ARG A 218 -25.05 12.60 -14.41
C ARG A 218 -23.82 13.14 -15.12
N LEU A 219 -22.73 13.28 -14.38
CA LEU A 219 -21.40 13.58 -14.89
C LEU A 219 -20.55 12.32 -14.85
N GLU A 220 -19.95 11.92 -15.97
CA GLU A 220 -19.01 10.78 -16.01
C GLU A 220 -17.60 11.31 -16.26
N ILE A 221 -16.65 10.98 -15.38
CA ILE A 221 -15.22 11.26 -15.50
C ILE A 221 -14.50 9.95 -15.86
N TRP A 222 -13.89 9.92 -17.03
CA TRP A 222 -13.18 8.77 -17.57
C TRP A 222 -11.68 9.00 -17.49
N THR A 223 -11.00 8.10 -16.79
CA THR A 223 -9.57 8.18 -16.47
C THR A 223 -8.85 6.85 -16.75
N ASP A 224 -7.59 6.71 -16.34
CA ASP A 224 -6.76 5.50 -16.50
C ASP A 224 -6.88 4.50 -15.33
N VAL A 225 -7.61 4.87 -14.29
CA VAL A 225 -7.89 4.09 -13.09
C VAL A 225 -9.42 3.86 -13.02
N PRO A 226 -9.92 2.67 -12.65
CA PRO A 226 -11.35 2.35 -12.76
C PRO A 226 -12.21 2.97 -11.67
N GLY A 227 -11.71 3.94 -10.91
CA GLY A 227 -12.41 4.57 -9.81
C GLY A 227 -11.44 5.14 -8.78
N MET A 228 -11.99 5.58 -7.65
CA MET A 228 -11.22 5.97 -6.47
C MET A 228 -10.94 4.73 -5.63
N PHE A 229 -9.76 4.65 -5.03
CA PHE A 229 -9.34 3.52 -4.20
C PHE A 229 -9.07 3.97 -2.77
N SER A 230 -9.20 3.03 -1.83
CA SER A 230 -8.96 3.25 -0.40
C SER A 230 -7.49 3.54 -0.04
N ALA A 231 -6.56 3.32 -0.96
CA ALA A 231 -5.14 3.70 -0.88
C ALA A 231 -4.59 3.79 -2.31
N ASN A 232 -3.36 4.23 -2.50
CA ASN A 232 -2.74 4.24 -3.84
C ASN A 232 -2.59 2.79 -4.33
N PRO A 233 -3.33 2.35 -5.36
CA PRO A 233 -3.34 0.95 -5.78
C PRO A 233 -2.01 0.45 -6.35
N ARG A 234 -1.14 1.36 -6.80
CA ARG A 234 0.20 1.01 -7.30
C ARG A 234 1.19 0.70 -6.16
N ALA A 235 0.95 1.23 -4.97
CA ALA A 235 1.78 1.01 -3.78
C ALA A 235 1.17 -0.05 -2.86
N THR A 236 -0.16 -0.08 -2.75
CA THR A 236 -0.90 -0.97 -1.84
C THR A 236 -1.82 -1.89 -2.67
N PRO A 237 -1.39 -3.12 -3.01
CA PRO A 237 -2.18 -4.04 -3.84
C PRO A 237 -3.53 -4.44 -3.23
N THR A 238 -3.64 -4.38 -1.89
CA THR A 238 -4.86 -4.61 -1.12
C THR A 238 -5.83 -3.42 -1.15
N ALA A 239 -5.46 -2.30 -1.78
CA ALA A 239 -6.33 -1.13 -1.93
C ALA A 239 -7.64 -1.52 -2.61
N ARG A 240 -8.77 -1.10 -2.05
CA ARG A 240 -10.12 -1.45 -2.50
C ARG A 240 -10.74 -0.34 -3.32
N LEU A 241 -11.49 -0.72 -4.35
CA LEU A 241 -12.32 0.23 -5.11
C LEU A 241 -13.37 0.83 -4.17
N LEU A 242 -13.51 2.14 -4.15
CA LEU A 242 -14.58 2.84 -3.44
C LEU A 242 -15.77 2.93 -4.38
N ARG A 243 -16.82 2.15 -4.19
CA ARG A 243 -17.99 2.11 -5.08
C ARG A 243 -18.88 3.34 -4.94
N ALA A 244 -19.05 3.82 -3.71
CA ALA A 244 -19.92 4.95 -3.40
C ALA A 244 -19.27 5.88 -2.37
N LEU A 245 -19.30 7.19 -2.62
CA LEU A 245 -18.78 8.22 -1.72
C LEU A 245 -19.75 9.39 -1.62
N HIS A 246 -19.80 10.01 -0.44
CA HIS A 246 -20.39 11.33 -0.31
C HIS A 246 -19.47 12.37 -0.97
N TYR A 247 -20.04 13.45 -1.51
CA TYR A 247 -19.26 14.52 -2.13
C TYR A 247 -18.14 15.06 -1.23
N ASP A 248 -18.41 15.23 0.06
CA ASP A 248 -17.43 15.77 1.00
C ASP A 248 -16.28 14.79 1.26
N GLU A 249 -16.56 13.48 1.33
CA GLU A 249 -15.53 12.45 1.49
C GLU A 249 -14.64 12.38 0.25
N ALA A 250 -15.26 12.40 -0.94
CA ALA A 250 -14.52 12.40 -2.19
C ALA A 250 -13.67 13.66 -2.38
N GLN A 251 -14.18 14.82 -1.93
CA GLN A 251 -13.44 16.07 -1.88
C GLN A 251 -12.19 15.93 -1.03
N GLU A 252 -12.33 15.42 0.20
CA GLU A 252 -11.21 15.20 1.11
C GLU A 252 -10.19 14.21 0.53
N ILE A 253 -10.64 13.09 -0.04
CA ILE A 253 -9.74 12.10 -0.67
C ILE A 253 -8.95 12.74 -1.83
N ALA A 254 -9.64 13.49 -2.70
CA ALA A 254 -9.02 14.17 -3.83
C ALA A 254 -8.04 15.27 -3.39
N THR A 255 -8.37 16.01 -2.30
CA THR A 255 -7.48 17.03 -1.73
C THR A 255 -6.37 16.46 -0.87
N SER A 256 -6.40 15.20 -0.44
CA SER A 256 -5.35 14.56 0.37
C SER A 256 -4.32 13.78 -0.46
N GLY A 257 -4.34 13.88 -1.79
CA GLY A 257 -3.30 13.32 -2.67
C GLY A 257 -3.77 12.24 -3.66
N ALA A 258 -5.05 11.87 -3.66
CA ALA A 258 -5.59 10.95 -4.65
C ALA A 258 -5.81 11.64 -6.01
N LYS A 259 -4.90 11.41 -6.97
CA LYS A 259 -4.90 12.06 -8.29
C LYS A 259 -5.87 11.41 -9.30
N VAL A 260 -7.12 11.15 -8.90
CA VAL A 260 -8.12 10.50 -9.78
C VAL A 260 -9.02 11.53 -10.47
N LEU A 261 -9.45 12.56 -9.75
CA LEU A 261 -10.29 13.65 -10.25
C LEU A 261 -9.90 14.96 -9.55
N HIS A 262 -10.08 16.09 -10.22
CA HIS A 262 -9.75 17.38 -9.62
C HIS A 262 -10.85 17.86 -8.65
N PRO A 263 -10.54 18.26 -7.41
CA PRO A 263 -11.56 18.62 -6.41
C PRO A 263 -12.52 19.73 -6.84
N ARG A 264 -12.08 20.69 -7.66
CA ARG A 264 -12.94 21.79 -8.18
C ARG A 264 -14.15 21.31 -8.98
N CYS A 265 -14.14 20.08 -9.52
CA CYS A 265 -15.27 19.54 -10.26
C CYS A 265 -16.43 19.04 -9.37
N ILE A 266 -16.18 18.83 -8.07
CA ILE A 266 -17.19 18.29 -7.14
C ILE A 266 -18.23 19.36 -6.78
N LEU A 267 -17.81 20.62 -6.55
CA LEU A 267 -18.71 21.68 -6.09
C LEU A 267 -19.91 21.92 -7.04
N PRO A 268 -19.73 22.08 -8.37
CA PRO A 268 -20.87 22.27 -9.27
C PRO A 268 -21.82 21.08 -9.29
N ALA A 269 -21.28 19.86 -9.24
CA ALA A 269 -22.06 18.63 -9.19
C ALA A 269 -22.87 18.52 -7.87
N ARG A 270 -22.23 18.81 -6.74
CA ARG A 270 -22.86 18.83 -5.41
C ARG A 270 -23.98 19.85 -5.31
N GLN A 271 -23.76 21.08 -5.78
CA GLN A 271 -24.75 22.17 -5.68
C GLN A 271 -26.07 21.86 -6.40
N TYR A 272 -26.00 21.13 -7.51
CA TYR A 272 -27.17 20.75 -8.30
C TYR A 272 -27.53 19.26 -8.19
N HIS A 273 -26.99 18.56 -7.18
CA HIS A 273 -27.25 17.15 -6.91
C HIS A 273 -27.03 16.22 -8.13
N ILE A 274 -26.02 16.50 -8.95
CA ILE A 274 -25.68 15.71 -10.15
C ILE A 274 -24.72 14.59 -9.76
N PRO A 275 -25.12 13.30 -9.82
CA PRO A 275 -24.23 12.19 -9.52
C PRO A 275 -22.98 12.21 -10.42
N LEU A 276 -21.80 12.09 -9.81
CA LEU A 276 -20.53 12.04 -10.51
C LEU A 276 -20.03 10.59 -10.51
N HIS A 277 -19.77 10.04 -11.69
CA HIS A 277 -19.24 8.69 -11.87
C HIS A 277 -17.79 8.74 -12.33
N VAL A 278 -16.93 7.89 -11.78
CA VAL A 278 -15.54 7.73 -12.19
C VAL A 278 -15.34 6.35 -12.79
N TYR A 279 -14.82 6.29 -14.01
CA TYR A 279 -14.61 5.04 -14.76
C TYR A 279 -13.21 4.99 -15.39
N ALA A 280 -12.79 3.78 -15.79
CA ALA A 280 -11.58 3.58 -16.61
C ALA A 280 -11.95 3.49 -18.09
N THR A 281 -11.26 4.26 -18.94
CA THR A 281 -11.46 4.21 -20.40
C THR A 281 -11.04 2.87 -21.01
N GLN A 282 -10.02 2.21 -20.44
CA GLN A 282 -9.51 0.93 -20.92
C GLN A 282 -10.39 -0.26 -20.50
N ALA A 283 -11.12 -0.12 -19.38
CA ALA A 283 -11.97 -1.15 -18.80
C ALA A 283 -13.40 -0.61 -18.55
N PRO A 284 -14.13 -0.23 -19.61
CA PRO A 284 -15.40 0.48 -19.52
C PRO A 284 -16.57 -0.31 -18.92
N ASP A 285 -16.41 -1.62 -18.73
CA ASP A 285 -17.45 -2.50 -18.17
C ASP A 285 -17.29 -2.69 -16.65
N LEU A 286 -16.25 -2.11 -16.03
CA LEU A 286 -16.09 -2.09 -14.57
C LEU A 286 -17.08 -1.09 -13.92
N GLU A 287 -17.53 -1.40 -12.70
CA GLU A 287 -18.58 -0.68 -11.98
C GLU A 287 -18.25 0.80 -11.68
N GLY A 288 -16.98 1.13 -11.45
CA GLY A 288 -16.58 2.51 -11.18
C GLY A 288 -16.71 2.95 -9.72
N THR A 289 -16.62 4.27 -9.52
CA THR A 289 -16.97 4.96 -8.26
C THR A 289 -18.09 5.96 -8.53
N VAL A 290 -19.10 6.02 -7.66
CA VAL A 290 -20.19 6.99 -7.71
C VAL A 290 -20.08 7.96 -6.54
N LEU A 291 -20.15 9.25 -6.83
CA LEU A 291 -20.18 10.32 -5.84
C LEU A 291 -21.58 10.93 -5.84
N SER A 292 -22.21 11.01 -4.66
CA SER A 292 -23.56 11.56 -4.52
C SER A 292 -23.78 12.23 -3.15
N ALA A 293 -24.96 12.82 -2.95
CA ALA A 293 -25.38 13.32 -1.65
C ALA A 293 -25.92 12.21 -0.72
N GLU A 294 -26.22 11.04 -1.27
CA GLU A 294 -26.64 9.89 -0.49
C GLU A 294 -25.40 9.25 0.16
N SER A 295 -25.46 9.08 1.48
CA SER A 295 -24.41 8.43 2.25
C SER A 295 -24.96 7.17 2.86
N GLU A 296 -24.57 6.03 2.33
CA GLU A 296 -24.78 4.73 2.98
C GLU A 296 -23.51 4.39 3.76
N GLY A 297 -23.57 4.35 5.10
CA GLY A 297 -22.44 3.97 5.94
C GLY A 297 -22.39 4.68 7.30
N GLY A 298 -21.92 3.96 8.33
CA GLY A 298 -21.64 4.49 9.67
C GLY A 298 -20.27 5.16 9.78
N ALA A 299 -19.78 5.34 11.01
CA ALA A 299 -18.44 5.86 11.24
C ALA A 299 -17.37 4.87 10.74
N GLN A 300 -16.59 5.24 9.73
CA GLN A 300 -15.61 4.36 9.08
C GLN A 300 -14.53 5.18 8.36
N VAL A 301 -13.28 4.69 8.37
CA VAL A 301 -12.24 5.17 7.44
C VAL A 301 -12.51 4.54 6.07
N LYS A 302 -12.58 5.36 5.03
CA LYS A 302 -12.80 4.89 3.65
C LYS A 302 -11.50 4.86 2.85
N ALA A 303 -10.58 5.78 3.14
CA ALA A 303 -9.30 5.83 2.48
C ALA A 303 -8.15 6.24 3.41
N VAL A 304 -6.96 5.76 3.08
CA VAL A 304 -5.68 6.19 3.64
C VAL A 304 -4.87 6.78 2.49
N CYS A 305 -4.71 8.10 2.51
CA CYS A 305 -4.01 8.86 1.48
C CYS A 305 -2.63 9.26 1.98
N SER A 306 -1.66 9.40 1.06
CA SER A 306 -0.37 10.00 1.40
C SER A 306 0.09 11.01 0.36
N ARG A 307 0.77 12.06 0.83
CA ARG A 307 1.47 13.04 0.01
C ARG A 307 2.90 13.19 0.49
N LYS A 308 3.84 13.11 -0.44
CA LYS A 308 5.29 13.21 -0.22
C LYS A 308 5.81 14.61 -0.58
N GLY A 309 7.05 14.90 -0.20
CA GLY A 309 7.75 16.15 -0.48
C GLY A 309 7.30 17.34 0.38
N ILE A 310 6.56 17.10 1.47
CA ILE A 310 6.04 18.18 2.30
C ILE A 310 7.18 18.81 3.10
N THR A 311 7.20 20.14 3.14
CA THR A 311 8.11 20.91 4.00
C THR A 311 7.31 21.52 5.14
N LEU A 312 7.75 21.30 6.38
CA LEU A 312 7.17 21.95 7.55
C LEU A 312 8.01 23.17 7.96
N ILE A 313 7.32 24.22 8.38
CA ILE A 313 7.92 25.38 9.03
C ILE A 313 7.37 25.46 10.45
N SER A 314 8.25 25.30 11.43
CA SER A 314 7.94 25.49 12.85
C SER A 314 8.35 26.89 13.28
N LEU A 315 7.42 27.60 13.91
CA LEU A 315 7.55 28.96 14.41
C LEU A 315 7.48 28.90 15.94
N GLU A 316 8.63 29.05 16.59
CA GLU A 316 8.75 29.04 18.05
C GLU A 316 8.89 30.48 18.57
N SER A 317 8.01 30.88 19.49
CA SER A 317 8.14 32.15 20.20
C SER A 317 7.61 32.03 21.62
N PRO A 318 8.44 32.27 22.66
CA PRO A 318 8.01 32.26 24.06
C PRO A 318 6.92 33.30 24.36
N GLY A 319 6.84 34.38 23.56
CA GLY A 319 5.91 35.49 23.74
C GLY A 319 4.57 35.33 23.02
N MET A 320 4.33 34.23 22.29
CA MET A 320 3.06 34.00 21.59
C MET A 320 1.85 34.01 22.52
N TRP A 321 2.01 33.47 23.73
CA TRP A 321 0.98 33.42 24.75
C TRP A 321 0.65 34.86 25.21
N HIS A 322 -0.54 35.34 24.83
CA HIS A 322 -1.06 36.72 25.02
C HIS A 322 -0.59 37.81 24.04
N GLN A 323 0.20 37.49 23.01
CA GLN A 323 0.51 38.46 21.94
C GLN A 323 -0.61 38.50 20.91
N VAL A 324 -1.38 39.59 20.91
CA VAL A 324 -2.42 39.84 19.90
C VAL A 324 -1.76 39.99 18.52
N GLY A 325 -2.25 39.23 17.53
CA GLY A 325 -1.88 39.40 16.13
C GLY A 325 -0.73 38.55 15.61
N PHE A 326 0.00 37.78 16.45
CA PHE A 326 1.16 37.00 16.00
C PHE A 326 0.87 36.10 14.78
N LEU A 327 -0.22 35.32 14.83
CA LEU A 327 -0.62 34.47 13.71
C LEU A 327 -0.94 35.30 12.47
N ALA A 328 -1.63 36.43 12.62
CA ALA A 328 -1.97 37.31 11.50
C ALA A 328 -0.70 37.85 10.83
N ASP A 329 0.28 38.29 11.63
CA ASP A 329 1.57 38.77 11.13
C ASP A 329 2.34 37.66 10.41
N ALA A 330 2.41 36.47 10.99
CA ALA A 330 3.06 35.31 10.36
C ALA A 330 2.41 34.93 9.02
N PHE A 331 1.08 34.78 8.98
CA PHE A 331 0.34 34.46 7.75
C PHE A 331 0.40 35.57 6.70
N GLN A 332 0.55 36.83 7.12
CA GLN A 332 0.78 37.95 6.20
C GLN A 332 2.13 37.82 5.49
N VAL A 333 3.19 37.35 6.18
CA VAL A 333 4.49 37.06 5.55
C VAL A 333 4.35 35.93 4.52
N PHE A 334 3.67 34.83 4.84
CA PHE A 334 3.39 33.77 3.85
C PHE A 334 2.68 34.32 2.60
N LYS A 335 1.67 35.18 2.79
CA LYS A 335 0.93 35.83 1.69
C LYS A 335 1.83 36.74 0.84
N GLN A 336 2.73 37.52 1.44
CA GLN A 336 3.67 38.39 0.71
C GLN A 336 4.62 37.59 -0.19
N HIS A 337 5.04 36.41 0.27
CA HIS A 337 5.86 35.48 -0.51
C HIS A 337 5.05 34.60 -1.47
N GLY A 338 3.72 34.75 -1.52
CA GLY A 338 2.84 33.97 -2.39
C GLY A 338 2.79 32.48 -2.03
N MET A 339 3.04 32.14 -0.76
CA MET A 339 3.10 30.76 -0.27
C MET A 339 1.76 30.34 0.33
N SER A 340 1.18 29.26 -0.19
CA SER A 340 -0.04 28.65 0.34
C SER A 340 0.31 27.66 1.46
N VAL A 341 -0.34 27.82 2.60
CA VAL A 341 -0.27 26.89 3.75
C VAL A 341 -1.36 25.84 3.62
N ASP A 342 -1.04 24.58 3.92
CA ASP A 342 -1.97 23.43 3.83
C ASP A 342 -2.45 22.97 5.21
N LEU A 343 -1.54 22.48 6.06
CA LEU A 343 -1.84 22.04 7.43
C LEU A 343 -1.30 23.04 8.45
N VAL A 344 -2.02 23.18 9.57
CA VAL A 344 -1.63 24.01 10.70
C VAL A 344 -1.82 23.22 11.99
N SER A 345 -0.82 23.24 12.86
CA SER A 345 -0.89 22.73 14.23
C SER A 345 -0.29 23.76 15.18
N THR A 346 -0.96 23.98 16.31
CA THR A 346 -0.57 25.01 17.28
C THR A 346 -0.41 24.42 18.67
N SER A 347 0.61 24.88 19.39
CA SER A 347 0.72 24.76 20.84
C SER A 347 0.77 26.16 21.48
N GLU A 348 0.97 26.22 22.79
CA GLU A 348 1.06 27.47 23.55
C GLU A 348 2.18 28.41 23.05
N THR A 349 3.26 27.85 22.51
CA THR A 349 4.50 28.58 22.16
C THR A 349 5.06 28.23 20.78
N ASN A 350 4.41 27.31 20.05
CA ASN A 350 4.88 26.85 18.75
C ASN A 350 3.73 26.73 17.75
N VAL A 351 3.98 27.13 16.50
CA VAL A 351 3.06 26.93 15.38
C VAL A 351 3.82 26.20 14.29
N THR A 352 3.35 25.02 13.91
CA THR A 352 3.91 24.27 12.80
C THR A 352 2.93 24.31 11.64
N VAL A 353 3.42 24.75 10.48
CA VAL A 353 2.64 24.81 9.24
C VAL A 353 3.29 23.95 8.16
N SER A 354 2.49 23.39 7.26
CA SER A 354 3.01 22.67 6.10
C SER A 354 2.91 23.49 4.81
N LEU A 355 3.93 23.33 3.97
CA LEU A 355 4.00 23.85 2.61
C LEU A 355 4.04 22.69 1.62
N ASP A 356 3.10 22.69 0.69
CA ASP A 356 3.03 21.70 -0.40
C ASP A 356 3.80 22.18 -1.64
N PRO A 357 4.80 21.44 -2.15
CA PRO A 357 5.50 21.77 -3.40
C PRO A 357 4.63 21.75 -4.65
N ALA A 358 3.48 21.05 -4.64
CA ALA A 358 2.58 21.04 -5.79
C ALA A 358 1.78 22.36 -5.91
N ALA A 359 1.50 23.00 -4.78
CA ALA A 359 0.84 24.30 -4.71
C ALA A 359 1.82 25.47 -4.78
N ASN A 360 3.05 25.26 -4.31
CA ASN A 360 4.09 26.28 -4.20
C ASN A 360 5.28 25.93 -5.08
N SER A 361 5.69 26.85 -5.97
CA SER A 361 7.00 26.77 -6.62
C SER A 361 8.08 27.04 -5.57
N LEU A 362 8.39 26.03 -4.76
CA LEU A 362 9.40 26.08 -3.72
C LEU A 362 10.77 25.96 -4.37
N ASP A 363 11.36 27.12 -4.69
CA ASP A 363 12.80 27.21 -4.89
C ASP A 363 13.49 27.51 -3.54
N ASN A 364 14.76 27.10 -3.41
CA ASN A 364 15.52 27.32 -2.17
C ASN A 364 15.65 28.81 -1.83
N THR A 365 15.59 29.69 -2.83
CA THR A 365 15.75 31.14 -2.68
C THR A 365 14.55 31.79 -1.99
N ARG A 366 13.33 31.45 -2.41
CA ARG A 366 12.06 31.92 -1.82
C ARG A 366 11.86 31.34 -0.43
N LEU A 367 12.21 30.08 -0.22
CA LEU A 367 12.16 29.48 1.10
C LEU A 367 13.13 30.18 2.06
N ALA A 368 14.36 30.48 1.61
CA ALA A 368 15.32 31.24 2.41
C ALA A 368 14.84 32.67 2.70
N ALA A 369 14.23 33.35 1.73
CA ALA A 369 13.65 34.68 1.91
C ALA A 369 12.48 34.68 2.92
N LEU A 370 11.59 33.70 2.80
CA LEU A 370 10.48 33.47 3.74
C LEU A 370 11.00 33.25 5.16
N VAL A 371 11.99 32.36 5.33
CA VAL A 371 12.61 32.08 6.63
C VAL A 371 13.27 33.33 7.21
N ALA A 372 13.94 34.14 6.38
CA ALA A 372 14.59 35.37 6.83
C ALA A 372 13.59 36.41 7.35
N ASP A 373 12.44 36.57 6.69
CA ASP A 373 11.40 37.50 7.13
C ASP A 373 10.65 36.98 8.36
N LEU A 374 10.32 35.68 8.42
CA LEU A 374 9.70 35.05 9.59
C LEU A 374 10.63 35.07 10.82
N SER A 375 11.95 34.97 10.60
CA SER A 375 12.96 35.02 11.67
C SER A 375 13.02 36.37 12.39
N ARG A 376 12.43 37.43 11.83
CA ARG A 376 12.26 38.72 12.52
C ARG A 376 11.18 38.69 13.59
N LEU A 377 10.24 37.74 13.49
CA LEU A 377 9.08 37.62 14.37
C LEU A 377 9.27 36.52 15.43
N CYS A 378 9.96 35.44 15.07
CA CYS A 378 10.09 34.24 15.91
C CYS A 378 11.32 33.42 15.51
N ARG A 379 11.62 32.35 16.27
CA ARG A 379 12.61 31.37 15.85
C ARG A 379 11.97 30.42 14.84
N VAL A 380 12.60 30.26 13.68
CA VAL A 380 12.09 29.44 12.59
C VAL A 380 12.92 28.17 12.44
N GLN A 381 12.25 27.02 12.34
CA GLN A 381 12.85 25.74 11.99
C GLN A 381 12.17 25.18 10.74
N VAL A 382 12.97 24.72 9.77
CA VAL A 382 12.49 24.02 8.59
C VAL A 382 12.71 22.52 8.78
N ILE A 383 11.69 21.70 8.51
CA ILE A 383 11.72 20.24 8.66
C ILE A 383 11.22 19.60 7.36
N GLY A 384 12.03 18.74 6.74
CA GLY A 384 11.69 18.04 5.51
C GLY A 384 12.88 17.35 4.85
N PRO A 385 12.66 16.49 3.83
CA PRO A 385 11.35 16.17 3.25
C PRO A 385 10.50 15.26 4.16
N CYS A 386 9.20 15.58 4.26
CA CYS A 386 8.22 14.83 5.04
C CYS A 386 7.13 14.22 4.14
N ALA A 387 6.40 13.24 4.67
CA ALA A 387 5.16 12.74 4.08
C ALA A 387 3.98 13.01 5.02
N SER A 388 2.86 13.48 4.47
CA SER A 388 1.57 13.43 5.17
C SER A 388 0.88 12.10 4.89
N VAL A 389 0.23 11.55 5.92
CA VAL A 389 -0.62 10.37 5.85
C VAL A 389 -1.98 10.75 6.44
N SER A 390 -3.01 10.77 5.61
CA SER A 390 -4.36 11.22 5.97
C SER A 390 -5.32 10.03 5.96
N LEU A 391 -5.96 9.79 7.10
CA LEU A 391 -7.16 8.97 7.21
C LEU A 391 -8.34 9.80 6.77
N VAL A 392 -9.08 9.33 5.77
CA VAL A 392 -10.26 10.01 5.24
C VAL A 392 -11.48 9.10 5.33
N GLY A 393 -12.58 9.62 5.82
CA GLY A 393 -13.78 8.84 6.11
C GLY A 393 -14.88 9.70 6.69
N ARG A 394 -15.77 9.08 7.46
CA ARG A 394 -16.89 9.76 8.12
C ARG A 394 -16.87 9.46 9.61
N ASN A 395 -17.14 10.50 10.41
CA ASN A 395 -17.15 10.43 11.87
C ASN A 395 -15.85 9.82 12.44
N ILE A 396 -14.70 10.28 11.95
CA ILE A 396 -13.39 9.68 12.30
C ILE A 396 -13.14 9.72 13.82
N ARG A 397 -13.65 10.74 14.54
CA ARG A 397 -13.57 10.83 16.01
C ARG A 397 -14.09 9.58 16.71
N ALA A 398 -15.17 8.99 16.20
CA ALA A 398 -15.76 7.81 16.82
C ALA A 398 -14.87 6.57 16.74
N ILE A 399 -13.95 6.53 15.77
CA ILE A 399 -13.06 5.40 15.50
C ILE A 399 -11.60 5.66 15.87
N LEU A 400 -11.28 6.80 16.49
CA LEU A 400 -9.93 7.11 16.97
C LEU A 400 -9.41 6.05 17.97
N HIS A 401 -10.29 5.42 18.74
CA HIS A 401 -9.91 4.33 19.65
C HIS A 401 -9.32 3.11 18.93
N GLN A 402 -9.69 2.90 17.65
CA GLN A 402 -9.15 1.82 16.82
C GLN A 402 -7.73 2.09 16.35
N LEU A 403 -7.27 3.35 16.43
CA LEU A 403 -5.90 3.74 16.14
C LEU A 403 -4.92 3.37 17.27
N GLY A 404 -5.38 2.76 18.37
CA GLY A 404 -4.52 2.35 19.49
C GLY A 404 -3.28 1.57 19.03
N GLY A 405 -3.48 0.51 18.24
CA GLY A 405 -2.37 -0.27 17.68
C GLY A 405 -1.56 0.46 16.61
N ALA A 406 -2.13 1.48 15.95
CA ALA A 406 -1.38 2.34 15.04
C ALA A 406 -0.46 3.31 15.81
N PHE A 407 -0.90 3.81 16.97
CA PHE A 407 -0.09 4.71 17.80
C PHE A 407 1.16 4.03 18.37
N GLU A 408 1.14 2.71 18.59
CA GLU A 408 2.31 1.92 19.01
C GLU A 408 3.47 2.02 17.99
N PHE A 409 3.19 2.18 16.69
CA PHE A 409 4.23 2.37 15.68
C PHE A 409 4.92 3.74 15.75
N PHE A 410 4.26 4.73 16.34
CA PHE A 410 4.88 6.04 16.56
C PHE A 410 5.86 6.04 17.74
N GLU A 411 5.97 4.94 18.48
CA GLU A 411 7.02 4.79 19.47
C GLU A 411 8.42 4.80 18.82
N GLU A 412 8.54 4.32 17.57
CA GLU A 412 9.78 4.27 16.78
C GLU A 412 10.04 5.52 15.94
N GLN A 413 9.03 6.36 15.73
CA GLN A 413 9.02 7.34 14.64
C GLN A 413 8.58 8.72 15.13
N LYS A 414 9.26 9.76 14.65
CA LYS A 414 8.92 11.13 15.03
C LYS A 414 7.71 11.60 14.22
N ILE A 415 6.59 11.85 14.89
CA ILE A 415 5.49 12.63 14.30
C ILE A 415 5.83 14.10 14.46
N HIS A 416 5.92 14.81 13.33
CA HIS A 416 6.22 16.25 13.33
C HIS A 416 4.95 17.09 13.48
N LEU A 417 3.82 16.61 12.97
CA LEU A 417 2.55 17.33 13.00
C LEU A 417 1.37 16.34 13.00
N VAL A 418 0.34 16.64 13.80
CA VAL A 418 -0.97 15.99 13.74
C VAL A 418 -2.02 17.06 13.47
N SER A 419 -2.91 16.83 12.52
CA SER A 419 -4.02 17.74 12.22
C SER A 419 -5.31 16.97 12.07
N GLN A 420 -6.37 17.48 12.69
CA GLN A 420 -7.71 16.92 12.61
C GLN A 420 -8.66 17.98 12.09
N ALA A 421 -9.42 17.67 11.03
CA ALA A 421 -10.42 18.59 10.54
C ALA A 421 -11.62 18.72 11.49
N ALA A 422 -12.17 19.93 11.54
CA ALA A 422 -13.38 20.23 12.30
C ALA A 422 -14.62 19.51 11.77
N ASN A 423 -14.64 19.19 10.47
CA ASN A 423 -15.73 18.49 9.77
C ASN A 423 -15.78 16.97 10.06
N ASP A 424 -14.83 16.43 10.83
CA ASP A 424 -14.73 15.02 11.20
C ASP A 424 -14.62 14.04 10.02
N LEU A 425 -14.07 14.53 8.89
CA LEU A 425 -13.83 13.75 7.68
C LEU A 425 -12.39 13.33 7.48
N ASN A 426 -11.43 14.01 8.14
CA ASN A 426 -10.01 13.71 7.99
C ASN A 426 -9.25 13.72 9.34
N PHE A 427 -8.20 12.90 9.41
CA PHE A 427 -7.21 12.88 10.47
C PHE A 427 -5.84 12.61 9.86
N THR A 428 -4.92 13.57 9.99
CA THR A 428 -3.65 13.58 9.26
C THR A 428 -2.46 13.59 10.19
N PHE A 429 -1.47 12.76 9.86
CA PHE A 429 -0.15 12.72 10.48
C PHE A 429 0.89 13.23 9.47
N VAL A 430 1.93 13.91 9.95
CA VAL A 430 3.12 14.21 9.16
C VAL A 430 4.33 13.55 9.79
N VAL A 431 4.99 12.71 9.00
CA VAL A 431 6.15 11.87 9.39
C VAL A 431 7.30 12.10 8.41
N ASP A 432 8.47 11.55 8.71
CA ASP A 432 9.59 11.53 7.74
C ASP A 432 9.18 10.79 6.45
N GLU A 433 9.68 11.26 5.30
CA GLU A 433 9.19 10.81 3.99
C GLU A 433 9.39 9.30 3.73
N ASP A 434 10.47 8.72 4.24
CA ASP A 434 10.79 7.30 4.13
C ASP A 434 9.83 6.39 4.91
N GLN A 435 9.08 6.94 5.87
CA GLN A 435 8.10 6.20 6.68
C GLN A 435 6.68 6.23 6.11
N GLY A 436 6.39 7.17 5.20
CA GLY A 436 5.02 7.44 4.73
C GLY A 436 4.31 6.22 4.14
N ASP A 437 4.97 5.49 3.22
CA ASP A 437 4.36 4.34 2.54
C ASP A 437 4.06 3.19 3.51
N ARG A 438 4.99 2.92 4.42
CA ARG A 438 4.84 1.85 5.41
C ARG A 438 3.68 2.15 6.37
N LEU A 439 3.54 3.41 6.78
CA LEU A 439 2.41 3.83 7.62
C LEU A 439 1.08 3.70 6.87
N VAL A 440 1.04 4.02 5.57
CA VAL A 440 -0.16 3.82 4.74
C VAL A 440 -0.56 2.36 4.68
N GLU A 441 0.37 1.43 4.38
CA GLU A 441 0.07 0.00 4.29
C GLU A 441 -0.51 -0.55 5.60
N GLN A 442 0.09 -0.18 6.73
CA GLN A 442 -0.34 -0.66 8.05
C GLN A 442 -1.69 -0.07 8.47
N LEU A 443 -1.88 1.23 8.31
CA LEU A 443 -3.16 1.89 8.60
C LEU A 443 -4.26 1.35 7.69
N HIS A 444 -3.93 1.08 6.43
CA HIS A 444 -4.85 0.47 5.48
C HIS A 444 -5.27 -0.94 5.93
N GLU A 445 -4.33 -1.79 6.31
CA GLU A 445 -4.60 -3.15 6.82
C GLU A 445 -5.39 -3.16 8.13
N LEU A 446 -5.09 -2.21 9.02
CA LEU A 446 -5.77 -2.08 10.30
C LEU A 446 -7.22 -1.58 10.15
N LEU A 447 -7.44 -0.55 9.32
CA LEU A 447 -8.68 0.24 9.32
C LEU A 447 -9.59 -0.03 8.12
N ILE A 448 -9.02 -0.42 6.97
CA ILE A 448 -9.78 -0.66 5.73
C ILE A 448 -10.03 -2.15 5.59
N ARG A 449 -11.00 -2.65 6.36
CA ARG A 449 -11.47 -4.03 6.28
C ARG A 449 -12.84 -4.10 5.62
N PRO A 450 -13.06 -5.04 4.69
CA PRO A 450 -14.37 -5.20 4.08
C PRO A 450 -15.39 -5.64 5.13
N VAL A 451 -16.59 -5.07 5.11
CA VAL A 451 -17.76 -5.63 5.81
C VAL A 451 -18.72 -6.16 4.75
N PRO A 452 -18.70 -7.44 4.35
CA PRO A 452 -19.49 -7.92 3.21
C PRO A 452 -20.97 -7.54 3.22
N GLY A 453 -21.44 -7.11 2.04
CA GLY A 453 -22.60 -6.21 1.90
C GLY A 453 -22.21 -4.73 1.85
N ASP A 454 -20.91 -4.41 2.00
CA ASP A 454 -20.38 -3.05 1.92
C ASP A 454 -20.73 -2.43 0.57
N LYS A 455 -21.59 -1.42 0.60
CA LYS A 455 -21.97 -0.66 -0.58
C LYS A 455 -20.92 0.40 -0.93
N VAL A 456 -19.95 0.64 -0.04
CA VAL A 456 -18.85 1.60 -0.20
C VAL A 456 -17.57 0.90 -0.64
N LEU A 457 -17.17 -0.22 -0.02
CA LEU A 457 -15.92 -0.92 -0.34
C LEU A 457 -16.11 -2.09 -1.33
N GLY A 458 -15.39 -2.02 -2.44
CA GLY A 458 -15.39 -3.00 -3.54
C GLY A 458 -14.20 -3.97 -3.54
N PRO A 459 -13.96 -4.65 -4.68
CA PRO A 459 -12.82 -5.55 -4.84
C PRO A 459 -11.49 -4.82 -4.71
N THR A 460 -10.43 -5.54 -4.36
CA THR A 460 -9.08 -4.99 -4.32
C THR A 460 -8.56 -4.72 -5.74
N TRP A 461 -7.56 -3.83 -5.84
CA TRP A 461 -6.84 -3.59 -7.09
C TRP A 461 -6.29 -4.89 -7.68
N GLN A 462 -5.73 -5.75 -6.82
CA GLN A 462 -5.28 -7.08 -7.22
C GLN A 462 -6.44 -7.91 -7.80
N GLN A 463 -7.62 -7.92 -7.18
CA GLN A 463 -8.77 -8.68 -7.72
C GLN A 463 -9.27 -8.14 -9.06
N LEU A 464 -9.20 -6.83 -9.30
CA LEU A 464 -9.67 -6.20 -10.54
C LEU A 464 -8.71 -6.37 -11.73
N PHE A 465 -7.40 -6.38 -11.47
CA PHE A 465 -6.36 -6.32 -12.52
C PHE A 465 -5.39 -7.49 -12.50
N SER A 466 -5.56 -8.46 -11.59
CA SER A 466 -4.98 -9.77 -11.82
C SER A 466 -5.54 -10.26 -13.15
N GLN A 467 -4.68 -10.37 -14.16
CA GLN A 467 -4.97 -11.27 -15.26
C GLN A 467 -5.37 -12.61 -14.62
N PRO A 468 -6.34 -13.35 -15.17
CA PRO A 468 -6.36 -14.78 -14.91
C PRO A 468 -5.03 -15.28 -15.43
N ARG A 469 -4.01 -15.27 -14.57
CA ARG A 469 -2.89 -16.17 -14.74
C ARG A 469 -3.54 -17.52 -14.74
N ASP A 470 -3.32 -18.25 -15.83
CA ASP A 470 -3.53 -19.69 -15.83
C ASP A 470 -3.13 -20.21 -14.44
N PRO A 471 -3.96 -21.02 -13.76
CA PRO A 471 -3.61 -21.66 -12.51
C PRO A 471 -2.47 -22.69 -12.67
N ALA A 472 -1.59 -22.50 -13.65
CA ALA A 472 -0.28 -23.10 -13.77
C ALA A 472 0.65 -22.48 -12.71
N GLY A 473 0.39 -22.79 -11.44
CA GLY A 473 1.34 -22.55 -10.35
C GLY A 473 0.76 -22.49 -8.94
N GLY A 474 -0.52 -22.15 -8.80
CA GLY A 474 -1.20 -22.23 -7.50
C GLY A 474 -1.57 -23.67 -7.20
N SER A 475 -0.71 -24.40 -6.47
CA SER A 475 -1.08 -25.75 -6.04
C SER A 475 -2.34 -25.67 -5.19
N VAL A 476 -3.39 -26.39 -5.58
CA VAL A 476 -4.59 -26.59 -4.74
C VAL A 476 -4.11 -27.02 -3.34
N PRO A 477 -4.57 -26.36 -2.24
CA PRO A 477 -4.12 -26.72 -0.91
C PRO A 477 -4.37 -28.21 -0.63
N TRP A 478 -3.38 -28.90 -0.04
CA TRP A 478 -3.41 -30.35 0.20
C TRP A 478 -4.66 -30.79 0.98
N TRP A 479 -5.17 -29.94 1.87
CA TRP A 479 -6.32 -30.25 2.70
C TRP A 479 -7.62 -30.34 1.89
N ARG A 480 -7.69 -29.77 0.68
CA ARG A 480 -8.83 -29.96 -0.22
C ARG A 480 -8.87 -31.38 -0.78
N SER A 481 -7.72 -31.90 -1.22
CA SER A 481 -7.63 -33.28 -1.73
C SER A 481 -7.75 -34.31 -0.61
N LYS A 482 -7.38 -33.96 0.63
CA LYS A 482 -7.51 -34.80 1.82
C LYS A 482 -8.77 -34.54 2.66
N ARG A 483 -9.79 -33.86 2.14
CA ARG A 483 -11.01 -33.49 2.88
C ARG A 483 -11.63 -34.66 3.66
N THR A 484 -11.83 -35.80 3.02
CA THR A 484 -12.43 -36.99 3.65
C THR A 484 -11.58 -37.51 4.81
N GLN A 485 -10.26 -37.60 4.61
CA GLN A 485 -9.32 -38.05 5.63
C GLN A 485 -9.29 -37.11 6.84
N LEU A 486 -9.40 -35.80 6.60
CA LEU A 486 -9.46 -34.80 7.67
C LEU A 486 -10.74 -34.92 8.52
N LEU A 487 -11.89 -35.13 7.88
CA LEU A 487 -13.16 -35.34 8.58
C LEU A 487 -13.16 -36.66 9.37
N GLU A 488 -12.60 -37.73 8.79
CA GLU A 488 -12.41 -39.02 9.47
C GLU A 488 -11.44 -38.93 10.64
N ALA A 489 -10.31 -38.21 10.46
CA ALA A 489 -9.34 -37.97 11.51
C ALA A 489 -9.94 -37.20 12.70
N LEU A 490 -10.79 -36.19 12.43
CA LEU A 490 -11.49 -35.46 13.49
C LEU A 490 -12.39 -36.41 14.30
N GLY A 491 -13.07 -37.36 13.66
CA GLY A 491 -13.88 -38.38 14.35
C GLY A 491 -14.85 -37.78 15.38
N GLU A 492 -14.84 -38.30 16.60
CA GLU A 492 -15.66 -37.81 17.72
C GLU A 492 -15.06 -36.59 18.45
N HIS A 493 -13.90 -36.08 18.02
CA HIS A 493 -13.32 -34.88 18.62
C HIS A 493 -14.12 -33.63 18.22
N GLU A 494 -14.27 -32.71 19.16
CA GLU A 494 -14.89 -31.41 18.93
C GLU A 494 -13.96 -30.44 18.18
N ALA A 495 -12.65 -30.54 18.44
CA ALA A 495 -11.62 -29.82 17.72
C ALA A 495 -10.27 -30.57 17.77
N ALA A 496 -9.50 -30.48 16.69
CA ALA A 496 -8.15 -31.06 16.60
C ALA A 496 -7.28 -30.28 15.62
N PHE A 497 -6.00 -30.09 15.96
CA PHE A 497 -4.97 -29.84 14.97
C PHE A 497 -4.70 -31.12 14.19
N VAL A 498 -4.69 -31.05 12.87
CA VAL A 498 -4.38 -32.19 12.00
C VAL A 498 -3.20 -31.81 11.10
N TYR A 499 -2.16 -32.64 11.13
CA TYR A 499 -0.91 -32.43 10.40
C TYR A 499 -0.73 -33.44 9.29
N ASP A 500 -0.44 -32.97 8.08
CA ASP A 500 -0.08 -33.81 6.94
C ASP A 500 1.41 -34.09 6.92
N LEU A 501 1.80 -35.35 7.15
CA LEU A 501 3.23 -35.68 7.22
C LEU A 501 3.93 -35.57 5.86
N GLU A 502 3.23 -35.76 4.75
CA GLU A 502 3.84 -35.65 3.43
C GLU A 502 4.15 -34.19 3.07
N ALA A 503 3.31 -33.24 3.45
CA ALA A 503 3.56 -31.81 3.31
C ALA A 503 4.80 -31.38 4.11
N VAL A 504 4.98 -31.92 5.33
CA VAL A 504 6.20 -31.70 6.12
C VAL A 504 7.43 -32.27 5.40
N ARG A 505 7.34 -33.51 4.88
CA ARG A 505 8.43 -34.13 4.11
C ARG A 505 8.77 -33.33 2.85
N ALA A 506 7.76 -32.87 2.11
CA ALA A 506 7.93 -32.07 0.90
C ALA A 506 8.62 -30.73 1.19
N ALA A 507 8.25 -30.05 2.28
CA ALA A 507 8.91 -28.82 2.72
C ALA A 507 10.38 -29.08 3.12
N ALA A 508 10.65 -30.16 3.86
CA ALA A 508 12.01 -30.56 4.23
C ALA A 508 12.88 -30.88 3.02
N ARG A 509 12.37 -31.68 2.08
CA ARG A 509 13.05 -32.04 0.83
C ARG A 509 13.36 -30.82 -0.03
N SER A 510 12.43 -29.88 -0.12
CA SER A 510 12.63 -28.62 -0.86
C SER A 510 13.82 -27.82 -0.34
N LEU A 511 14.04 -27.77 0.98
CA LEU A 511 15.21 -27.10 1.58
C LEU A 511 16.49 -27.92 1.49
N ARG A 512 16.39 -29.25 1.64
CA ARG A 512 17.52 -30.19 1.48
C ARG A 512 18.06 -30.24 0.05
N ALA A 513 17.24 -29.88 -0.93
CA ALA A 513 17.63 -29.83 -2.34
C ALA A 513 18.48 -28.60 -2.68
N LEU A 514 18.56 -27.59 -1.81
CA LEU A 514 19.34 -26.37 -2.04
C LEU A 514 20.84 -26.67 -1.91
N GLY A 515 21.57 -26.54 -3.02
CA GLY A 515 23.00 -26.86 -3.09
C GLY A 515 23.87 -25.89 -2.27
N SER A 516 23.36 -24.69 -1.98
CA SER A 516 24.00 -23.70 -1.14
C SER A 516 24.08 -24.11 0.33
N LEU A 517 23.13 -24.90 0.84
CA LEU A 517 23.02 -25.17 2.28
C LEU A 517 23.79 -26.42 2.67
N ALA A 518 24.68 -26.29 3.65
CA ALA A 518 25.35 -27.44 4.25
C ALA A 518 24.43 -28.15 5.25
N ARG A 519 23.64 -27.38 6.02
CA ARG A 519 22.73 -27.87 7.05
C ARG A 519 21.47 -27.02 7.15
N VAL A 520 20.42 -27.68 7.60
CA VAL A 520 19.13 -27.07 7.91
C VAL A 520 18.73 -27.50 9.30
N HIS A 521 18.54 -26.54 10.21
CA HIS A 521 18.11 -26.78 11.59
C HIS A 521 16.66 -26.36 11.76
N TYR A 522 15.78 -27.29 12.08
CA TYR A 522 14.40 -26.97 12.41
C TYR A 522 14.35 -26.26 13.77
N SER A 523 13.91 -25.01 13.78
CA SER A 523 13.63 -24.27 15.01
C SER A 523 12.37 -24.83 15.66
N MET A 524 12.55 -25.75 16.61
CA MET A 524 11.48 -26.64 17.05
C MET A 524 10.41 -25.98 17.92
N LYS A 525 10.68 -24.79 18.45
CA LYS A 525 9.68 -23.92 19.07
C LYS A 525 8.45 -23.66 18.16
N ALA A 526 8.61 -23.82 16.84
CA ALA A 526 7.50 -23.75 15.90
C ALA A 526 6.46 -24.85 16.15
N ASN A 527 6.89 -26.10 16.36
CA ASN A 527 6.08 -27.20 16.85
C ASN A 527 6.97 -28.36 17.37
N PRO A 528 7.01 -28.61 18.70
CA PRO A 528 7.88 -29.64 19.28
C PRO A 528 7.25 -31.05 19.32
N HIS A 529 6.15 -31.31 18.58
CA HIS A 529 5.47 -32.60 18.64
C HIS A 529 6.37 -33.75 18.16
N PRO A 530 6.50 -34.86 18.92
CA PRO A 530 7.43 -35.95 18.62
C PRO A 530 7.32 -36.53 17.21
N GLN A 531 6.11 -36.65 16.66
CA GLN A 531 5.90 -37.21 15.33
C GLN A 531 6.42 -36.30 14.20
N LEU A 532 6.32 -34.97 14.37
CA LEU A 532 6.90 -34.01 13.44
C LEU A 532 8.42 -34.06 13.50
N LEU A 533 9.00 -34.10 14.70
CA LEU A 533 10.45 -34.21 14.90
C LEU A 533 11.01 -35.49 14.26
N ARG A 534 10.35 -36.64 14.48
CA ARG A 534 10.75 -37.91 13.83
C ARG A 534 10.67 -37.83 12.30
N THR A 535 9.63 -37.18 11.78
CA THR A 535 9.44 -37.00 10.33
C THR A 535 10.53 -36.12 9.72
N LEU A 536 10.83 -34.96 10.32
CA LEU A 536 11.89 -34.06 9.87
C LEU A 536 13.28 -34.70 9.97
N ARG A 537 13.56 -35.44 11.05
CA ARG A 537 14.83 -36.15 11.22
C ARG A 537 15.06 -37.23 10.17
N ALA A 538 14.00 -37.92 9.76
CA ALA A 538 14.06 -38.92 8.70
C ALA A 538 14.41 -38.31 7.33
N GLU A 539 14.01 -37.05 7.09
CA GLU A 539 14.38 -36.27 5.89
C GLU A 539 15.76 -35.58 6.00
N GLY A 540 16.51 -35.84 7.07
CA GLY A 540 17.85 -35.31 7.27
C GLY A 540 17.92 -33.85 7.76
N ILE A 541 16.84 -33.36 8.37
CA ILE A 541 16.79 -32.06 9.07
C ILE A 541 17.32 -32.25 10.50
N GLU A 542 18.15 -31.29 10.95
CA GLU A 542 18.69 -31.23 12.31
C GLU A 542 17.86 -30.27 13.17
N PHE A 543 18.24 -30.01 14.43
CA PHE A 543 17.38 -29.26 15.36
C PHE A 543 18.07 -28.04 15.94
N GLU A 544 17.35 -26.93 15.95
CA GLU A 544 17.66 -25.74 16.74
C GLU A 544 16.69 -25.69 17.93
N CYS A 545 17.26 -25.49 19.12
CA CYS A 545 16.57 -25.50 20.40
C CYS A 545 16.86 -24.18 21.15
N VAL A 546 15.82 -23.55 21.69
CA VAL A 546 15.93 -22.29 22.44
C VAL A 546 15.84 -22.48 23.96
N SER A 547 15.57 -23.68 24.43
CA SER A 547 15.46 -24.01 25.86
C SER A 547 16.00 -25.40 26.21
N ARG A 548 16.38 -25.60 27.48
CA ARG A 548 16.77 -26.92 27.98
C ARG A 548 15.74 -28.01 27.70
N GLY A 549 14.45 -27.72 27.88
CA GLY A 549 13.38 -28.70 27.66
C GLY A 549 13.28 -29.17 26.20
N GLU A 550 13.58 -28.29 25.25
CA GLU A 550 13.64 -28.65 23.83
C GLU A 550 14.81 -29.60 23.53
N VAL A 551 16.00 -29.30 24.07
CA VAL A 551 17.17 -30.18 23.92
C VAL A 551 16.93 -31.55 24.57
N GLU A 552 16.36 -31.59 25.78
CA GLU A 552 16.02 -32.85 26.46
C GLU A 552 15.03 -33.67 25.64
N ARG A 553 14.02 -33.04 25.03
CA ARG A 553 13.07 -33.70 24.13
C ARG A 553 13.76 -34.30 22.90
N VAL A 554 14.71 -33.59 22.29
CA VAL A 554 15.47 -34.10 21.13
C VAL A 554 16.30 -35.32 21.54
N LEU A 555 17.00 -35.25 22.68
CA LEU A 555 17.84 -36.34 23.17
C LEU A 555 17.01 -37.56 23.62
N GLU A 556 15.82 -37.36 24.17
CA GLU A 556 14.87 -38.44 24.50
C GLU A 556 14.41 -39.19 23.23
N LEU A 557 14.08 -38.46 22.17
CA LEU A 557 13.61 -39.06 20.92
C LEU A 557 14.73 -39.69 20.08
N PHE A 558 15.94 -39.14 20.20
CA PHE A 558 17.12 -39.49 19.41
C PHE A 558 18.37 -39.62 20.31
N PRO A 559 18.47 -40.67 21.15
CA PRO A 559 19.58 -40.82 22.10
C PRO A 559 20.94 -40.96 21.42
N ASP A 560 20.96 -41.46 20.17
CA ASP A 560 22.17 -41.65 19.36
C ASP A 560 22.53 -40.41 18.52
N LEU A 561 21.77 -39.31 18.63
CA LEU A 561 22.10 -38.08 17.91
C LEU A 561 23.39 -37.48 18.48
N ASP A 562 24.37 -37.28 17.60
CA ASP A 562 25.56 -36.50 17.91
C ASP A 562 25.15 -35.12 18.43
N ARG A 563 25.50 -34.86 19.69
CA ARG A 563 25.04 -33.68 20.44
C ARG A 563 25.57 -32.39 19.84
N GLU A 564 26.70 -32.42 19.14
CA GLU A 564 27.24 -31.26 18.45
C GLU A 564 26.40 -30.81 17.24
N ARG A 565 25.46 -31.65 16.79
CA ARG A 565 24.48 -31.33 15.74
C ARG A 565 23.23 -30.64 16.26
N ILE A 566 23.10 -30.49 17.58
CA ILE A 566 22.01 -29.73 18.20
C ILE A 566 22.52 -28.30 18.37
N LEU A 567 21.88 -27.36 17.68
CA LEU A 567 22.15 -25.93 17.84
C LEU A 567 21.30 -25.41 19.00
N TYR A 568 21.93 -24.87 20.04
CA TYR A 568 21.25 -24.30 21.20
C TYR A 568 21.39 -22.79 21.20
N THR A 569 20.30 -22.07 20.90
CA THR A 569 20.29 -20.60 20.70
C THR A 569 19.36 -19.92 21.72
N PRO A 570 19.71 -19.95 23.02
CA PRO A 570 18.89 -19.32 24.05
C PRO A 570 18.95 -17.79 23.97
N ASN A 571 17.95 -17.14 24.55
CA ASN A 571 17.99 -15.71 24.84
C ASN A 571 17.83 -15.45 26.35
N PHE A 572 18.72 -14.66 26.94
CA PHE A 572 18.74 -14.35 28.38
C PHE A 572 18.69 -15.60 29.30
N ALA A 573 19.32 -16.72 28.88
CA ALA A 573 19.33 -17.94 29.68
C ALA A 573 20.11 -17.75 31.01
N PRO A 574 19.62 -18.33 32.12
CA PRO A 574 20.34 -18.33 33.39
C PRO A 574 21.71 -19.02 33.28
N ARG A 575 22.68 -18.59 34.09
CA ARG A 575 24.03 -19.19 34.14
C ARG A 575 24.02 -20.71 34.25
N ALA A 576 23.11 -21.26 35.06
CA ALA A 576 22.98 -22.70 35.27
C ALA A 576 22.56 -23.44 33.99
N GLU A 577 21.71 -22.83 33.17
CA GLU A 577 21.26 -23.43 31.90
C GLU A 577 22.38 -23.40 30.86
N VAL A 578 23.13 -22.30 30.78
CA VAL A 578 24.33 -22.21 29.91
C VAL A 578 25.39 -23.23 30.32
N ALA A 579 25.69 -23.34 31.62
CA ALA A 579 26.63 -24.33 32.14
C ALA A 579 26.19 -25.77 31.83
N TRP A 580 24.88 -26.03 31.98
CA TRP A 580 24.29 -27.32 31.62
C TRP A 580 24.46 -27.62 30.13
N ALA A 581 24.12 -26.68 29.23
CA ALA A 581 24.20 -26.89 27.78
C ALA A 581 25.64 -27.20 27.33
N LEU A 582 26.62 -26.47 27.85
CA LEU A 582 28.04 -26.72 27.60
C LEU A 582 28.45 -28.12 28.09
N SER A 583 28.04 -28.51 29.31
CA SER A 583 28.32 -29.86 29.85
C SER A 583 27.60 -30.98 29.11
N ALA A 584 26.44 -30.68 28.51
CA ALA A 584 25.70 -31.62 27.69
C ALA A 584 26.39 -31.87 26.35
N GLY A 585 27.31 -30.98 25.92
CA GLY A 585 28.02 -31.10 24.65
C GLY A 585 27.22 -30.64 23.44
N VAL A 586 26.19 -29.81 23.64
CA VAL A 586 25.46 -29.18 22.53
C VAL A 586 26.17 -27.91 22.06
N ARG A 587 25.90 -27.48 20.83
CA ARG A 587 26.55 -26.30 20.24
C ARG A 587 25.84 -25.02 20.70
N VAL A 588 26.48 -24.28 21.59
CA VAL A 588 25.89 -23.10 22.24
C VAL A 588 26.12 -21.84 21.41
N THR A 589 25.04 -21.11 21.11
CA THR A 589 25.07 -19.76 20.54
C THR A 589 25.02 -18.72 21.66
N VAL A 590 26.01 -17.84 21.69
CA VAL A 590 26.06 -16.68 22.60
C VAL A 590 25.27 -15.53 21.97
N ASP A 591 24.18 -15.16 22.63
CA ASP A 591 23.29 -14.05 22.22
C ASP A 591 23.72 -12.70 22.80
N ASN A 592 24.47 -12.67 23.91
CA ASN A 592 24.88 -11.46 24.61
C ASN A 592 26.33 -11.55 25.10
N SER A 593 27.15 -10.53 24.84
CA SER A 593 28.57 -10.47 25.22
C SER A 593 28.80 -10.52 26.74
N TYR A 594 27.78 -10.23 27.55
CA TYR A 594 27.80 -10.32 29.01
C TYR A 594 28.30 -11.68 29.51
N VAL A 595 27.87 -12.80 28.89
CA VAL A 595 28.20 -14.14 29.40
C VAL A 595 29.70 -14.45 29.27
N LEU A 596 30.35 -13.94 28.23
CA LEU A 596 31.79 -14.11 28.02
C LEU A 596 32.60 -13.26 29.01
N THR A 597 32.07 -12.10 29.42
CA THR A 597 32.71 -11.24 30.42
C THR A 597 32.50 -11.74 31.85
N SER A 598 31.27 -12.11 32.21
CA SER A 598 30.91 -12.43 33.58
C SER A 598 31.16 -13.90 33.93
N TRP A 599 31.06 -14.81 32.96
CA TRP A 599 31.21 -16.26 33.18
C TRP A 599 32.28 -16.91 32.28
N PRO A 600 33.47 -16.29 32.08
CA PRO A 600 34.46 -16.75 31.09
C PRO A 600 34.89 -18.20 31.29
N GLN A 601 34.98 -18.65 32.55
CA GLN A 601 35.42 -20.01 32.87
C GLN A 601 34.48 -21.12 32.35
N LEU A 602 33.20 -20.81 32.11
CA LEU A 602 32.28 -21.79 31.52
C LEU A 602 32.66 -22.14 30.09
N PHE A 603 33.15 -21.16 29.32
CA PHE A 603 33.39 -21.30 27.88
C PHE A 603 34.80 -21.79 27.52
N ARG A 604 35.67 -21.97 28.52
CA ARG A 604 37.03 -22.45 28.31
C ARG A 604 37.04 -23.77 27.55
N ALA A 605 37.82 -23.83 26.48
CA ALA A 605 37.99 -24.98 25.57
C ALA A 605 36.72 -25.43 24.83
N HIS A 606 35.62 -24.67 24.89
CA HIS A 606 34.39 -24.96 24.14
C HIS A 606 34.39 -24.22 22.81
N GLU A 607 33.73 -24.83 21.83
CA GLU A 607 33.36 -24.17 20.59
C GLU A 607 31.98 -23.53 20.73
N ILE A 608 31.85 -22.28 20.29
CA ILE A 608 30.61 -21.50 20.41
C ILE A 608 30.24 -20.82 19.10
N PHE A 609 28.96 -20.50 18.98
CA PHE A 609 28.43 -19.57 17.99
C PHE A 609 28.22 -18.21 18.63
N VAL A 610 28.19 -17.15 17.82
CA VAL A 610 27.78 -15.81 18.25
C VAL A 610 26.61 -15.36 17.40
N ARG A 611 25.52 -14.96 18.03
CA ARG A 611 24.38 -14.36 17.35
C ARG A 611 24.60 -12.87 17.17
N VAL A 612 24.52 -12.41 15.94
CA VAL A 612 24.82 -11.04 15.49
C VAL A 612 23.51 -10.31 15.20
N ASP A 613 23.39 -9.11 15.75
CA ASP A 613 22.40 -8.12 15.33
C ASP A 613 22.97 -7.31 14.16
N SER A 614 22.31 -7.41 13.00
CA SER A 614 22.65 -6.67 11.78
C SER A 614 22.28 -5.18 11.85
N GLY A 615 21.54 -4.75 12.88
CA GLY A 615 21.01 -3.40 13.02
C GLY A 615 19.72 -3.12 12.23
N VAL A 616 19.27 -4.07 11.39
CA VAL A 616 18.07 -3.94 10.54
C VAL A 616 17.18 -5.17 10.72
N GLY A 617 16.05 -5.03 11.44
CA GLY A 617 15.02 -6.06 11.57
C GLY A 617 13.99 -6.04 10.43
N ARG A 618 13.51 -7.21 10.00
CA ARG A 618 12.46 -7.38 8.97
C ARG A 618 11.34 -8.28 9.49
N GLY A 619 10.08 -7.97 9.15
CA GLY A 619 8.92 -8.74 9.57
C GLY A 619 7.64 -7.90 9.67
N HIS A 620 6.49 -8.55 9.56
CA HIS A 620 5.16 -7.93 9.49
C HIS A 620 4.68 -7.30 10.82
N HIS A 621 5.30 -7.61 11.96
CA HIS A 621 4.97 -7.07 13.28
C HIS A 621 6.23 -6.86 14.14
N THR A 622 6.17 -5.94 15.11
CA THR A 622 7.25 -5.67 16.08
C THR A 622 7.72 -6.91 16.84
N HIS A 623 6.80 -7.84 17.19
CA HIS A 623 7.13 -9.08 17.92
C HIS A 623 7.83 -10.16 17.06
N VAL A 624 7.90 -9.98 15.73
CA VAL A 624 8.57 -10.91 14.82
C VAL A 624 9.81 -10.31 14.15
N ARG A 625 10.21 -9.09 14.55
CA ARG A 625 11.48 -8.45 14.15
C ARG A 625 12.53 -8.72 15.21
N THR A 626 13.68 -9.25 14.81
CA THR A 626 14.70 -9.74 15.76
C THR A 626 16.08 -9.10 15.57
N ALA A 627 16.13 -7.93 14.91
CA ALA A 627 17.34 -7.11 14.73
C ALA A 627 17.00 -5.60 14.84
N GLY A 628 17.97 -4.77 15.24
CA GLY A 628 17.81 -3.32 15.48
C GLY A 628 17.87 -2.92 16.96
N THR A 629 17.98 -1.62 17.25
CA THR A 629 18.28 -1.09 18.61
C THR A 629 17.27 -1.43 19.71
N ARG A 630 16.05 -1.86 19.37
CA ARG A 630 15.02 -2.34 20.32
C ARG A 630 14.90 -3.86 20.36
N SER A 631 15.69 -4.56 19.56
CA SER A 631 15.81 -6.01 19.58
C SER A 631 16.59 -6.42 20.82
N LYS A 632 16.05 -7.36 21.58
CA LYS A 632 16.74 -7.99 22.71
C LYS A 632 17.65 -9.15 22.30
N PHE A 633 17.98 -9.25 21.02
CA PHE A 633 18.59 -10.44 20.42
C PHE A 633 19.91 -10.09 19.75
N GLY A 634 20.94 -10.86 20.08
CA GLY A 634 22.25 -10.79 19.43
C GLY A 634 23.12 -9.62 19.88
N VAL A 635 24.41 -9.75 19.59
CA VAL A 635 25.40 -8.70 19.81
C VAL A 635 25.45 -7.76 18.60
N PRO A 636 25.50 -6.43 18.79
CA PRO A 636 25.61 -5.50 17.67
C PRO A 636 26.84 -5.81 16.81
N ILE A 637 26.71 -5.72 15.49
CA ILE A 637 27.82 -5.99 14.56
C ILE A 637 29.09 -5.18 14.88
N ALA A 638 28.93 -3.93 15.34
CA ALA A 638 30.02 -3.05 15.72
C ALA A 638 30.81 -3.55 16.95
N GLU A 639 30.21 -4.40 17.78
CA GLU A 639 30.84 -4.98 18.97
C GLU A 639 31.55 -6.32 18.69
N LEU A 640 31.45 -6.87 17.48
CA LEU A 640 32.09 -8.15 17.15
C LEU A 640 33.60 -8.21 17.43
N PRO A 641 34.41 -7.16 17.18
CA PRO A 641 35.83 -7.17 17.56
C PRO A 641 36.06 -7.37 19.06
N GLU A 642 35.22 -6.75 19.89
CA GLU A 642 35.27 -6.88 21.34
C GLU A 642 34.80 -8.27 21.80
N VAL A 643 33.77 -8.82 21.15
CA VAL A 643 33.31 -10.20 21.39
C VAL A 643 34.39 -11.22 21.03
N ALA A 644 35.09 -11.02 19.91
CA ALA A 644 36.21 -11.88 19.51
C ALA A 644 37.32 -11.87 20.57
N ARG A 645 37.69 -10.69 21.07
CA ARG A 645 38.67 -10.54 22.15
C ARG A 645 38.22 -11.24 23.44
N ARG A 646 36.97 -11.02 23.87
CA ARG A 646 36.42 -11.65 25.08
C ARG A 646 36.33 -13.17 24.97
N ALA A 647 35.95 -13.69 23.80
CA ALA A 647 35.92 -15.13 23.56
C ALA A 647 37.34 -15.72 23.64
N HIS A 648 38.33 -15.04 23.07
CA HIS A 648 39.74 -15.43 23.19
C HIS A 648 40.22 -15.43 24.64
N ASP A 649 39.97 -14.35 25.39
CA ASP A 649 40.34 -14.23 26.81
C ASP A 649 39.65 -15.29 27.70
N ALA A 650 38.42 -15.69 27.34
CA ALA A 650 37.69 -16.78 27.99
C ALA A 650 38.22 -18.18 27.61
N GLY A 651 39.09 -18.28 26.62
CA GLY A 651 39.58 -19.55 26.06
C GLY A 651 38.54 -20.30 25.23
N ALA A 652 37.52 -19.59 24.72
CA ALA A 652 36.48 -20.12 23.84
C ALA A 652 36.90 -20.01 22.37
N ARG A 653 36.39 -20.91 21.52
CA ARG A 653 36.58 -20.86 20.07
C ARG A 653 35.29 -20.47 19.39
N VAL A 654 35.24 -19.29 18.77
CA VAL A 654 34.10 -18.90 17.94
C VAL A 654 34.23 -19.59 16.58
N VAL A 655 33.28 -20.47 16.27
CA VAL A 655 33.32 -21.32 15.07
C VAL A 655 32.15 -21.07 14.12
N GLY A 656 31.13 -20.35 14.58
CA GLY A 656 30.02 -19.88 13.76
C GLY A 656 29.51 -18.49 14.14
N LEU A 657 29.03 -17.76 13.14
CA LEU A 657 28.25 -16.54 13.33
C LEU A 657 26.83 -16.79 12.86
N GLN A 658 25.84 -16.32 13.61
CA GLN A 658 24.43 -16.53 13.34
C GLN A 658 23.72 -15.18 13.27
N ALA A 659 22.76 -15.01 12.38
CA ALA A 659 21.89 -13.83 12.40
C ALA A 659 20.47 -14.21 11.99
N HIS A 660 19.49 -13.60 12.65
CA HIS A 660 18.08 -13.80 12.34
C HIS A 660 17.38 -12.46 12.20
N VAL A 661 16.86 -12.20 10.99
CA VAL A 661 16.30 -10.89 10.63
C VAL A 661 14.82 -10.76 11.04
N GLY A 662 14.11 -11.89 11.11
CA GLY A 662 12.74 -12.01 11.62
C GLY A 662 11.94 -13.13 10.95
N SER A 663 10.60 -13.06 10.98
CA SER A 663 9.72 -14.12 10.48
C SER A 663 8.71 -13.64 9.43
N GLY A 664 8.46 -14.44 8.40
CA GLY A 664 7.50 -14.13 7.33
C GLY A 664 8.09 -13.36 6.15
N VAL A 665 9.39 -13.50 5.89
CA VAL A 665 10.08 -12.76 4.83
C VAL A 665 9.96 -13.49 3.49
N PHE A 666 9.53 -12.77 2.45
CA PHE A 666 9.42 -13.30 1.08
C PHE A 666 10.54 -12.83 0.15
N ASP A 667 11.18 -11.71 0.47
CA ASP A 667 12.32 -11.18 -0.28
C ASP A 667 13.60 -11.97 0.03
N VAL A 668 13.98 -12.84 -0.90
CA VAL A 668 15.14 -13.72 -0.77
C VAL A 668 16.48 -12.98 -0.72
N THR A 669 16.54 -11.73 -1.19
CA THR A 669 17.77 -10.93 -1.13
C THR A 669 18.19 -10.61 0.31
N SER A 670 17.26 -10.73 1.27
CA SER A 670 17.57 -10.58 2.69
C SER A 670 18.60 -11.59 3.19
N TRP A 671 18.50 -12.86 2.78
CA TRP A 671 19.45 -13.89 3.20
C TRP A 671 20.81 -13.73 2.54
N GLU A 672 20.85 -13.24 1.30
CA GLU A 672 22.11 -12.87 0.64
C GLU A 672 22.82 -11.76 1.43
N HIS A 673 22.09 -10.70 1.76
CA HIS A 673 22.63 -9.59 2.53
C HIS A 673 23.16 -10.06 3.90
N THR A 674 22.39 -10.87 4.62
CA THR A 674 22.83 -11.46 5.89
C THR A 674 24.06 -12.33 5.72
N ALA A 675 24.10 -13.21 4.70
CA ALA A 675 25.25 -14.06 4.43
C ALA A 675 26.52 -13.24 4.17
N ARG A 676 26.42 -12.19 3.34
CA ARG A 676 27.53 -11.29 3.03
C ARG A 676 28.01 -10.51 4.25
N LEU A 677 27.08 -10.03 5.07
CA LEU A 677 27.38 -9.34 6.32
C LEU A 677 28.15 -10.24 7.30
N LEU A 678 27.69 -11.48 7.50
CA LEU A 678 28.37 -12.44 8.37
C LEU A 678 29.73 -12.86 7.80
N ALA A 679 29.82 -13.09 6.49
CA ALA A 679 31.07 -13.44 5.81
C ALA A 679 32.11 -12.31 5.90
N ALA A 680 31.69 -11.04 5.82
CA ALA A 680 32.57 -9.89 5.99
C ALA A 680 33.17 -9.80 7.40
N ALA A 681 32.52 -10.36 8.42
CA ALA A 681 33.04 -10.43 9.79
C ALA A 681 34.03 -11.59 10.01
N ALA A 682 34.14 -12.53 9.07
CA ALA A 682 34.98 -13.72 9.18
C ALA A 682 36.46 -13.44 9.52
N PRO A 683 37.13 -12.40 8.96
CA PRO A 683 38.52 -12.09 9.30
C PRO A 683 38.78 -11.82 10.80
N GLY A 684 37.75 -11.45 11.56
CA GLY A 684 37.84 -11.24 13.01
C GLY A 684 37.89 -12.53 13.84
N PHE A 685 37.63 -13.69 13.23
CA PHE A 685 37.48 -14.97 13.92
C PHE A 685 38.28 -16.09 13.24
N ALA A 686 39.48 -16.37 13.76
CA ALA A 686 40.46 -17.27 13.11
C ALA A 686 39.96 -18.72 12.87
N GLN A 687 38.95 -19.18 13.61
CA GLN A 687 38.43 -20.55 13.54
C GLN A 687 36.99 -20.61 13.00
N LEU A 688 36.52 -19.50 12.42
CA LEU A 688 35.18 -19.42 11.85
C LEU A 688 35.08 -20.33 10.62
N ARG A 689 34.05 -21.18 10.62
CA ARG A 689 33.77 -22.13 9.54
C ARG A 689 32.30 -22.15 9.12
N VAL A 690 31.41 -21.51 9.89
CA VAL A 690 29.96 -21.51 9.63
C VAL A 690 29.43 -20.09 9.67
N ILE A 691 28.55 -19.77 8.71
CA ILE A 691 27.59 -18.68 8.81
C ILE A 691 26.18 -19.26 8.79
N ASP A 692 25.40 -18.97 9.82
CA ASP A 692 23.99 -19.33 9.90
C ASP A 692 23.16 -18.09 9.59
N VAL A 693 22.47 -18.12 8.45
CA VAL A 693 21.67 -16.98 7.97
C VAL A 693 20.26 -16.97 8.59
N GLY A 694 20.02 -17.85 9.57
CA GLY A 694 18.83 -17.91 10.39
C GLY A 694 17.61 -18.39 9.63
N GLY A 695 16.45 -18.28 10.28
CA GLY A 695 15.17 -18.68 9.68
C GLY A 695 14.42 -17.55 8.99
N GLY A 696 13.09 -17.68 8.98
CA GLY A 696 12.19 -16.58 8.66
C GLY A 696 11.47 -16.66 7.33
N LEU A 697 11.72 -17.72 6.56
CA LEU A 697 11.07 -17.95 5.27
C LEU A 697 9.55 -17.82 5.38
N GLY A 698 8.98 -16.97 4.52
CA GLY A 698 7.55 -16.76 4.40
C GLY A 698 6.79 -18.01 3.98
N VAL A 699 5.55 -18.12 4.45
CA VAL A 699 4.59 -19.13 4.02
C VAL A 699 3.37 -18.37 3.51
N PRO A 700 2.87 -18.65 2.28
CA PRO A 700 1.66 -18.02 1.77
C PRO A 700 0.50 -18.12 2.75
N GLU A 701 -0.11 -16.99 3.08
CA GLU A 701 -1.27 -16.91 3.98
C GLU A 701 -2.59 -16.98 3.21
N SER A 702 -2.56 -16.75 1.88
CA SER A 702 -3.69 -16.91 0.97
C SER A 702 -3.28 -17.64 -0.32
N PRO A 703 -4.24 -18.23 -1.06
CA PRO A 703 -3.96 -18.94 -2.32
C PRO A 703 -3.30 -18.09 -3.40
N ASP A 704 -3.54 -16.78 -3.39
CA ASP A 704 -3.04 -15.83 -4.40
C ASP A 704 -1.65 -15.26 -4.04
N GLN A 705 -1.14 -15.55 -2.84
CA GLN A 705 0.16 -15.07 -2.39
C GLN A 705 1.27 -16.02 -2.88
N PRO A 706 2.29 -15.52 -3.61
CA PRO A 706 3.41 -16.35 -4.02
C PRO A 706 4.25 -16.80 -2.81
N GLY A 707 4.75 -18.03 -2.86
CA GLY A 707 5.72 -18.54 -1.90
C GLY A 707 7.12 -17.93 -2.09
N VAL A 708 8.04 -18.30 -1.19
CA VAL A 708 9.44 -17.91 -1.32
C VAL A 708 10.08 -18.60 -2.53
N ASP A 709 10.81 -17.83 -3.34
CA ASP A 709 11.56 -18.34 -4.48
C ASP A 709 12.86 -19.04 -4.02
N LEU A 710 12.75 -20.32 -3.67
CA LEU A 710 13.88 -21.11 -3.19
C LEU A 710 14.99 -21.27 -4.23
N ALA A 711 14.66 -21.31 -5.53
CA ALA A 711 15.67 -21.44 -6.58
C ALA A 711 16.54 -20.18 -6.68
N ARG A 712 15.92 -19.01 -6.57
CA ARG A 712 16.64 -17.74 -6.47
C ARG A 712 17.44 -17.64 -5.18
N LEU A 713 16.86 -18.04 -4.03
CA LEU A 713 17.59 -18.09 -2.76
C LEU A 713 18.86 -18.93 -2.88
N ASP A 714 18.76 -20.12 -3.46
CA ASP A 714 19.91 -21.02 -3.66
C ASP A 714 21.00 -20.38 -4.53
N THR A 715 20.59 -19.76 -5.63
CA THR A 715 21.51 -19.06 -6.54
C THR A 715 22.29 -17.95 -5.82
N LEU A 716 21.60 -17.14 -5.01
CA LEU A 716 22.24 -16.03 -4.29
C LEU A 716 23.22 -16.54 -3.22
N LEU A 717 22.84 -17.57 -2.46
CA LEU A 717 23.72 -18.13 -1.43
C LEU A 717 24.90 -18.92 -2.01
N LEU A 718 24.73 -19.56 -3.18
CA LEU A 718 25.83 -20.17 -3.92
C LEU A 718 26.88 -19.13 -4.34
N ALA A 719 26.47 -17.93 -4.75
CA ALA A 719 27.40 -16.84 -5.07
C ALA A 719 28.24 -16.45 -3.85
N VAL A 720 27.63 -16.33 -2.67
CA VAL A 720 28.37 -16.04 -1.42
C VAL A 720 29.35 -17.16 -1.08
N ARG A 721 28.97 -18.43 -1.27
CA ARG A 721 29.88 -19.57 -1.05
C ARG A 721 31.04 -19.62 -2.03
N ALA A 722 30.83 -19.20 -3.28
CA ALA A 722 31.91 -19.11 -4.26
C ALA A 722 32.96 -18.06 -3.86
N GLU A 723 32.53 -16.96 -3.25
CA GLU A 723 33.41 -15.91 -2.72
C GLU A 723 34.10 -16.31 -1.40
N HIS A 724 33.46 -17.17 -0.60
CA HIS A 724 33.95 -17.62 0.70
C HIS A 724 33.92 -19.16 0.85
N PRO A 725 34.73 -19.92 0.09
CA PRO A 725 34.65 -21.38 0.01
C PRO A 725 34.97 -22.12 1.32
N GLN A 726 35.61 -21.44 2.27
CA GLN A 726 35.92 -21.97 3.61
C GLN A 726 34.73 -21.95 4.57
N LEU A 727 33.62 -21.27 4.23
CA LEU A 727 32.44 -21.13 5.09
C LEU A 727 31.31 -22.05 4.63
N GLU A 728 30.74 -22.79 5.57
CA GLU A 728 29.44 -23.45 5.41
C GLU A 728 28.30 -22.44 5.63
N VAL A 729 27.23 -22.58 4.85
CA VAL A 729 25.99 -21.80 5.04
C VAL A 729 24.92 -22.69 5.64
N TRP A 730 24.38 -22.28 6.78
CA TRP A 730 23.30 -22.95 7.49
C TRP A 730 22.02 -22.11 7.48
N LEU A 731 20.87 -22.76 7.66
CA LEU A 731 19.55 -22.12 7.71
C LEU A 731 18.72 -22.70 8.86
N GLU A 732 17.95 -21.86 9.55
CA GLU A 732 17.12 -22.23 10.72
C GLU A 732 15.59 -22.09 10.47
N PRO A 733 15.00 -22.75 9.47
CA PRO A 733 13.58 -22.62 9.19
C PRO A 733 12.74 -23.25 10.30
N GLY A 734 11.85 -22.47 10.92
CA GLY A 734 10.81 -23.00 11.82
C GLY A 734 9.47 -23.11 11.09
N ARG A 735 8.78 -21.97 10.99
CA ARG A 735 7.43 -21.87 10.43
C ARG A 735 7.26 -22.50 9.04
N TYR A 736 8.25 -22.30 8.16
CA TYR A 736 8.23 -22.81 6.79
C TYR A 736 8.01 -24.32 6.70
N LEU A 737 8.61 -25.10 7.61
CA LEU A 737 8.56 -26.56 7.55
C LEU A 737 7.22 -27.17 7.97
N VAL A 738 6.46 -26.48 8.82
CA VAL A 738 5.26 -27.09 9.45
C VAL A 738 4.00 -26.27 9.36
N ALA A 739 4.05 -24.95 9.11
CA ALA A 739 2.85 -24.10 9.16
C ALA A 739 1.79 -24.53 8.15
N ALA A 740 2.16 -24.61 6.86
CA ALA A 740 1.26 -25.01 5.78
C ALA A 740 0.83 -26.48 5.87
N ALA A 741 1.56 -27.31 6.60
CA ALA A 741 1.28 -28.73 6.77
C ALA A 741 0.23 -29.02 7.86
N GLY A 742 -0.14 -28.03 8.69
CA GLY A 742 -1.11 -28.21 9.76
C GLY A 742 -2.35 -27.35 9.58
N VAL A 743 -3.51 -27.91 9.93
CA VAL A 743 -4.80 -27.21 10.00
C VAL A 743 -5.41 -27.40 11.38
N LEU A 744 -6.24 -26.46 11.82
CA LEU A 744 -7.09 -26.63 13.00
C LEU A 744 -8.51 -26.90 12.51
N LEU A 745 -9.05 -28.05 12.88
CA LEU A 745 -10.45 -28.42 12.65
C LEU A 745 -11.25 -28.14 13.91
N ALA A 746 -12.44 -27.55 13.76
CA ALA A 746 -13.33 -27.28 14.88
C ALA A 746 -14.80 -27.39 14.46
N ARG A 747 -15.60 -28.08 15.26
CA ARG A 747 -17.05 -28.18 15.08
C ARG A 747 -17.72 -26.86 15.41
N VAL A 748 -18.71 -26.50 14.61
CA VAL A 748 -19.60 -25.36 14.87
C VAL A 748 -20.54 -25.74 16.01
N THR A 749 -20.53 -24.94 17.06
CA THR A 749 -21.33 -25.16 18.27
C THR A 749 -22.62 -24.34 18.26
N GLN A 750 -22.56 -23.09 17.79
CA GLN A 750 -23.73 -22.21 17.79
C GLN A 750 -23.61 -21.07 16.79
N LEU A 751 -24.76 -20.55 16.37
CA LEU A 751 -24.86 -19.39 15.48
C LEU A 751 -25.54 -18.24 16.21
N LYS A 752 -25.07 -17.01 15.99
CA LYS A 752 -25.65 -15.82 16.61
C LYS A 752 -25.68 -14.65 15.63
N ALA A 753 -26.76 -13.88 15.63
CA ALA A 753 -26.86 -12.64 14.88
C ALA A 753 -27.14 -11.46 15.83
N LYS A 754 -26.47 -10.32 15.62
CA LYS A 754 -26.70 -9.08 16.38
C LYS A 754 -26.41 -7.88 15.49
N GLY A 755 -27.42 -7.02 15.28
CA GLY A 755 -27.24 -5.75 14.55
C GLY A 755 -26.70 -5.90 13.13
N GLY A 756 -27.14 -6.94 12.41
CA GLY A 756 -26.65 -7.25 11.05
C GLY A 756 -25.35 -8.07 11.00
N VAL A 757 -24.63 -8.20 12.11
CA VAL A 757 -23.41 -9.01 12.22
C VAL A 757 -23.77 -10.45 12.61
N ARG A 758 -23.17 -11.43 11.94
CA ARG A 758 -23.34 -12.86 12.24
C ARG A 758 -22.06 -13.45 12.84
N PHE A 759 -22.23 -14.38 13.75
CA PHE A 759 -21.17 -15.09 14.45
C PHE A 759 -21.40 -16.59 14.33
N VAL A 760 -20.33 -17.31 14.01
CA VAL A 760 -20.25 -18.76 14.06
C VAL A 760 -19.31 -19.11 15.21
N GLY A 761 -19.89 -19.63 16.30
CA GLY A 761 -19.14 -20.17 17.41
C GLY A 761 -18.60 -21.55 17.06
N VAL A 762 -17.32 -21.79 17.33
CA VAL A 762 -16.68 -23.10 17.17
C VAL A 762 -16.21 -23.66 18.51
N ALA A 763 -15.91 -24.96 18.54
CA ALA A 763 -15.62 -25.68 19.78
C ALA A 763 -14.29 -25.29 20.48
N THR A 764 -13.43 -24.52 19.83
CA THR A 764 -12.16 -24.04 20.39
C THR A 764 -11.90 -22.59 19.98
N GLY A 765 -11.01 -21.91 20.69
CA GLY A 765 -10.67 -20.52 20.40
C GLY A 765 -9.18 -20.24 20.50
N MET A 766 -8.88 -19.03 20.97
CA MET A 766 -7.54 -18.51 21.24
C MET A 766 -6.73 -19.38 22.21
N ASN A 767 -7.40 -20.21 23.04
CA ASN A 767 -6.74 -21.19 23.88
C ASN A 767 -5.98 -22.25 23.07
N SER A 768 -6.46 -22.58 21.86
CA SER A 768 -5.75 -23.47 20.93
C SER A 768 -4.91 -22.69 19.92
N LEU A 769 -5.49 -21.65 19.31
CA LEU A 769 -4.82 -20.86 18.28
C LEU A 769 -4.82 -19.39 18.67
N ILE A 770 -3.83 -18.99 19.47
CA ILE A 770 -3.72 -17.62 20.00
C ILE A 770 -3.29 -16.59 18.95
N ARG A 771 -2.77 -17.01 17.80
CA ARG A 771 -2.11 -16.14 16.82
C ARG A 771 -2.99 -15.01 16.27
N PRO A 772 -4.28 -15.21 15.93
CA PRO A 772 -5.16 -14.11 15.54
C PRO A 772 -5.28 -13.05 16.64
N ALA A 773 -5.40 -13.46 17.90
CA ALA A 773 -5.51 -12.55 19.04
C ALA A 773 -4.18 -11.84 19.36
N LEU A 774 -3.05 -12.55 19.28
CA LEU A 774 -1.74 -12.04 19.69
C LEU A 774 -1.04 -11.21 18.60
N TYR A 775 -1.19 -11.60 17.34
CA TYR A 775 -0.47 -11.00 16.22
C TYR A 775 -1.38 -10.39 15.15
N GLY A 776 -2.70 -10.54 15.26
CA GLY A 776 -3.61 -10.26 14.15
C GLY A 776 -3.43 -11.20 12.96
N ALA A 777 -2.82 -12.39 13.17
CA ALA A 777 -2.45 -13.29 12.09
C ALA A 777 -3.66 -13.74 11.25
N TYR A 778 -3.53 -13.65 9.93
CA TYR A 778 -4.54 -14.18 9.01
C TYR A 778 -4.39 -15.69 8.84
N HIS A 779 -5.53 -16.39 8.83
CA HIS A 779 -5.63 -17.78 8.44
C HIS A 779 -6.81 -17.93 7.47
N GLU A 780 -6.63 -18.68 6.39
CA GLU A 780 -7.74 -19.10 5.54
C GLU A 780 -8.69 -19.98 6.38
N ILE A 781 -9.99 -19.68 6.33
CA ILE A 781 -11.02 -20.46 7.01
C ILE A 781 -12.01 -20.97 5.98
N ALA A 782 -12.27 -22.25 6.00
CA ALA A 782 -13.23 -22.91 5.11
C ALA A 782 -14.22 -23.76 5.92
N ASN A 783 -15.47 -23.83 5.48
CA ASN A 783 -16.40 -24.86 5.97
C ASN A 783 -16.08 -26.17 5.24
N LEU A 784 -15.33 -27.05 5.91
CA LEU A 784 -14.86 -28.30 5.33
C LEU A 784 -16.01 -29.28 5.05
N THR A 785 -17.09 -29.21 5.82
CA THR A 785 -18.29 -30.03 5.59
C THR A 785 -19.03 -29.61 4.33
N ARG A 786 -18.99 -28.32 3.97
CA ARG A 786 -19.72 -27.72 2.83
C ARG A 786 -18.79 -27.08 1.79
N ALA A 787 -17.59 -27.63 1.62
CA ALA A 787 -16.54 -26.98 0.82
C ALA A 787 -16.92 -26.73 -0.65
N ASP A 788 -17.87 -27.49 -1.19
CA ASP A 788 -18.34 -27.37 -2.58
C ASP A 788 -19.60 -26.48 -2.72
N GLU A 789 -20.16 -26.01 -1.61
CA GLU A 789 -21.31 -25.09 -1.63
C GLU A 789 -20.86 -23.65 -1.87
N PRO A 790 -21.67 -22.81 -2.55
CA PRO A 790 -21.33 -21.41 -2.77
C PRO A 790 -21.25 -20.66 -1.44
N ALA A 791 -20.21 -19.83 -1.30
CA ALA A 791 -20.05 -18.98 -0.13
C ALA A 791 -21.00 -17.77 -0.21
N THR A 792 -22.08 -17.80 0.59
CA THR A 792 -23.17 -16.83 0.53
C THR A 792 -23.34 -16.00 1.80
N GLU A 793 -22.71 -16.40 2.90
CA GLU A 793 -22.90 -15.80 4.21
C GLU A 793 -21.63 -15.19 4.76
N LEU A 794 -21.73 -13.95 5.21
CA LEU A 794 -20.68 -13.31 5.96
C LEU A 794 -20.78 -13.62 7.45
N VAL A 795 -19.70 -14.12 8.05
CA VAL A 795 -19.67 -14.47 9.47
C VAL A 795 -18.34 -14.16 10.14
N ASN A 796 -18.38 -13.84 11.44
CA ASN A 796 -17.22 -13.83 12.31
C ASN A 796 -17.07 -15.18 13.00
N ILE A 797 -15.88 -15.77 12.96
CA ILE A 797 -15.57 -17.06 13.57
C ILE A 797 -14.97 -16.82 14.95
N VAL A 798 -15.66 -17.28 15.99
CA VAL A 798 -15.32 -17.01 17.39
C VAL A 798 -15.20 -18.31 18.17
N GLY A 799 -14.34 -18.31 19.19
CA GLY A 799 -14.20 -19.43 20.10
C GLY A 799 -15.10 -19.31 21.34
N PRO A 800 -15.01 -20.29 22.26
CA PRO A 800 -15.80 -20.34 23.50
C PRO A 800 -15.08 -19.72 24.72
N ILE A 801 -13.94 -19.05 24.53
CA ILE A 801 -13.16 -18.42 25.60
C ILE A 801 -13.83 -17.10 25.98
N CYS A 802 -13.95 -16.85 27.29
CA CYS A 802 -14.58 -15.65 27.82
C CYS A 802 -13.59 -14.47 27.79
N GLU A 803 -13.14 -14.12 26.59
CA GLU A 803 -12.22 -13.02 26.31
C GLU A 803 -12.65 -12.34 25.02
N SER A 804 -12.59 -11.00 24.99
CA SER A 804 -13.06 -10.23 23.83
C SER A 804 -12.19 -10.46 22.59
N ALA A 805 -10.94 -10.86 22.80
CA ALA A 805 -9.99 -11.20 21.74
C ALA A 805 -10.17 -12.63 21.18
N ASP A 806 -11.13 -13.43 21.68
CA ASP A 806 -11.36 -14.80 21.18
C ASP A 806 -12.10 -14.85 19.84
N VAL A 807 -11.43 -14.29 18.83
CA VAL A 807 -11.90 -14.26 17.45
C VAL A 807 -10.83 -14.89 16.57
N LEU A 808 -11.19 -15.98 15.89
CA LEU A 808 -10.29 -16.71 14.99
C LEU A 808 -10.30 -16.13 13.57
N GLY A 809 -11.39 -15.45 13.19
CA GLY A 809 -11.47 -14.77 11.91
C GLY A 809 -12.64 -13.81 11.82
N HIS A 810 -12.37 -12.62 11.28
CA HIS A 810 -13.40 -11.63 11.01
C HIS A 810 -13.89 -11.72 9.57
N ASP A 811 -15.18 -11.44 9.37
CA ASP A 811 -15.78 -11.20 8.06
C ASP A 811 -15.44 -12.28 7.02
N ARG A 812 -15.56 -13.55 7.42
CA ARG A 812 -15.33 -14.72 6.57
C ARG A 812 -16.56 -15.01 5.74
N LEU A 813 -16.39 -15.05 4.42
CA LEU A 813 -17.44 -15.47 3.49
C LEU A 813 -17.46 -17.00 3.45
N LEU A 814 -18.51 -17.61 3.98
CA LEU A 814 -18.69 -19.06 4.06
C LEU A 814 -20.03 -19.48 3.44
N PRO A 815 -20.19 -20.74 3.03
CA PRO A 815 -21.51 -21.29 2.73
C PRO A 815 -22.41 -21.23 3.96
N ALA A 816 -23.72 -21.40 3.77
CA ALA A 816 -24.70 -21.38 4.84
C ALA A 816 -24.36 -22.42 5.92
N THR A 817 -23.73 -21.95 7.00
CA THR A 817 -23.06 -22.80 8.00
C THR A 817 -24.05 -23.16 9.10
N ARG A 818 -23.99 -24.40 9.57
CA ARG A 818 -24.91 -24.95 10.58
C ARG A 818 -24.16 -25.54 11.75
N GLU A 819 -24.84 -25.67 12.88
CA GLU A 819 -24.36 -26.45 14.02
C GLU A 819 -23.96 -27.86 13.57
N GLY A 820 -22.83 -28.34 14.07
CA GLY A 820 -22.24 -29.64 13.72
C GLY A 820 -21.37 -29.63 12.47
N ASP A 821 -21.43 -28.61 11.61
CA ASP A 821 -20.48 -28.46 10.49
C ASP A 821 -19.05 -28.33 11.05
N VAL A 822 -18.06 -28.80 10.28
CA VAL A 822 -16.63 -28.69 10.63
C VAL A 822 -16.01 -27.53 9.86
N LEU A 823 -15.47 -26.56 10.60
CA LEU A 823 -14.62 -25.51 10.04
C LEU A 823 -13.16 -25.94 10.08
N LEU A 824 -12.44 -25.60 9.01
CA LEU A 824 -11.00 -25.74 8.86
C LEU A 824 -10.35 -24.36 8.91
N ILE A 825 -9.33 -24.20 9.76
CA ILE A 825 -8.46 -23.04 9.83
C ILE A 825 -7.07 -23.47 9.33
N ALA A 826 -6.65 -22.97 8.17
CA ALA A 826 -5.42 -23.38 7.51
C ALA A 826 -4.16 -22.78 8.15
N ASN A 827 -2.97 -23.23 7.73
CA ASN A 827 -1.68 -22.68 8.17
C ASN A 827 -1.45 -22.69 9.70
N ALA A 828 -2.11 -23.60 10.41
CA ALA A 828 -2.11 -23.68 11.86
C ALA A 828 -1.01 -24.58 12.42
N GLY A 829 -0.14 -25.12 11.56
CA GLY A 829 0.83 -26.13 11.97
C GLY A 829 2.02 -25.63 12.79
N ALA A 830 2.29 -24.31 12.75
CA ALA A 830 3.33 -23.66 13.53
C ALA A 830 2.72 -22.65 14.50
N TYR A 831 3.20 -22.64 15.75
CA TYR A 831 2.74 -21.73 16.80
C TYR A 831 1.21 -21.80 17.04
N GLY A 832 0.59 -22.92 16.67
CA GLY A 832 -0.77 -23.31 17.06
C GLY A 832 -0.70 -24.02 18.40
N HIS A 833 -0.71 -25.36 18.38
CA HIS A 833 -0.62 -26.18 19.59
C HIS A 833 0.56 -25.81 20.52
N ALA A 834 1.73 -25.49 19.96
CA ALA A 834 2.91 -25.09 20.74
C ALA A 834 2.71 -23.82 21.60
N MET A 835 1.75 -22.96 21.26
CA MET A 835 1.37 -21.77 22.03
C MET A 835 -0.02 -21.90 22.66
N SER A 836 -0.60 -23.10 22.68
CA SER A 836 -1.87 -23.35 23.33
C SER A 836 -1.78 -23.19 24.84
N SER A 837 -2.91 -22.84 25.46
CA SER A 837 -3.03 -22.67 26.91
C SER A 837 -4.29 -23.32 27.44
N GLN A 838 -4.33 -23.54 28.76
CA GLN A 838 -5.54 -23.94 29.47
C GLN A 838 -6.26 -22.70 30.06
N TYR A 839 -6.20 -21.56 29.37
CA TYR A 839 -6.91 -20.36 29.81
C TYR A 839 -8.42 -20.63 29.91
N ASN A 840 -9.07 -20.05 30.93
CA ASN A 840 -10.42 -20.43 31.38
C ASN A 840 -10.60 -21.92 31.76
N LEU A 841 -9.51 -22.63 32.08
CA LEU A 841 -9.51 -24.08 32.36
C LEU A 841 -10.10 -24.92 31.22
N ARG A 842 -10.00 -24.42 29.99
CA ARG A 842 -10.46 -25.13 28.79
C ARG A 842 -9.28 -25.80 28.11
N ALA A 843 -9.38 -27.12 27.92
CA ALA A 843 -8.36 -27.87 27.22
C ALA A 843 -8.21 -27.37 25.77
N PRO A 844 -6.98 -27.25 25.26
CA PRO A 844 -6.77 -26.97 23.84
C PRO A 844 -7.10 -28.20 22.97
N ALA A 845 -7.22 -27.97 21.67
CA ALA A 845 -7.46 -28.99 20.66
C ALA A 845 -6.30 -30.01 20.62
N ALA A 846 -6.63 -31.28 20.43
CA ALA A 846 -5.64 -32.37 20.34
C ALA A 846 -4.82 -32.29 19.04
N GLU A 847 -3.66 -32.94 18.98
CA GLU A 847 -2.83 -33.08 17.78
C GLU A 847 -3.03 -34.46 17.13
N LEU A 848 -3.36 -34.49 15.84
CA LEU A 848 -3.61 -35.69 15.02
C LEU A 848 -2.82 -35.63 13.70
N PHE A 849 -2.65 -36.77 13.02
CA PHE A 849 -1.77 -36.88 11.84
C PHE A 849 -2.42 -37.67 10.70
N VAL A 850 -2.16 -37.24 9.45
CA VAL A 850 -2.65 -37.85 8.20
C VAL A 850 -1.57 -37.97 7.11
#